data_AF-A0A4V3WLV9-F1
#
_entry.id   AF-A0A4V3WLV9-F1
#
_cell.length_a   1.000
_cell.length_b   1.000
_cell.length_c   1.000
_cell.angle_alpha   90.00
_cell.angle_beta   90.00
_cell.angle_gamma   90.00
#
_symmetry.space_group_name_H-M   'P 1'
#
loop_
_entity.id
_entity.type
_entity.pdbx_description
1 polymer ?
#
loop_
_entity_poly.entity_id
_entity_poly.type
_entity_poly.pdbx_seq_one_letter_code
_entity_poly.pdbx_strand_id
1 'polypeptide(L)'
;MATLHYTSAFFIIFILHVAYVARVPEAYGRSLAEVAATNPCGRTCNECSQRNCLCYLESDPFIGVNYGQIADNLPAPESTAKLLQSTSIEKVRLYGSDPAIIKALGNTGIGIVIGASNGDIPAMASDPSFASNWINSNVIPFYPSSNIILITVGNEVMLSGDRNLMTQLLPAMQNLQNALNKASLGGKIKVSTVHSMAVLKQSEPPSSGIFDPSFTDLLKGLLEFNNATGSPFPINPYPYFAYQSDPRPETLAFCLFQPNSGRLDSGTNIKYTNMFDAQVDAVRSALNSMGFQGVEIMISETGWPYKGDNSEVGPSMDNAKAYIGNLIAHLRSKVGTPLMPGKSVDTYLFALYDEDLKPGPASERSFGLFKPDLTMTYDAGLSKSSPTPSTPKTPVTPSPKSSKASWCLPKAGISDTQLQANLDYACAQGIDCSPIQPGGACFEPNTLASHASYAMNLLYQNSGRNPWNCDFSQTATLSSNNPRTNRASLVGQESPQFTKVVPMGAITPVKVAEANNHRNIITSPVVVPMGAITPVKVAEANNHRNIITSPVVAPVDDIKKTHLRELMSDTERCKSMMFEFDGMLLDYSQQCATLETMDKLFKLAEINSTENRPVLHVSLRAPRDAIINCDGKNVVPDVWRVLDKIQEFSERVRSGSWVGATGKALKDVISIGIGGSFLGPLFVHTTLQTEQNLRQVFMVNSWQPSDPEAIECARGRQLRFLANVDPVDVARNITGLNPETALVVVVSKTFTMAETMLNARTLRE
;
A
#
# COMPACT_ATOMS: atom_id res chain seq x y z
N MET A 1 -29.55 21.94 -22.64
CA MET A 1 -28.68 20.75 -22.55
C MET A 1 -29.09 19.80 -23.67
N ALA A 2 -28.14 19.18 -24.37
CA ALA A 2 -28.42 18.15 -25.38
C ALA A 2 -27.85 16.81 -24.90
N THR A 3 -28.70 15.81 -24.73
CA THR A 3 -28.30 14.50 -24.18
C THR A 3 -27.71 13.62 -25.28
N LEU A 4 -26.51 13.07 -25.05
CA LEU A 4 -25.78 12.23 -25.99
C LEU A 4 -25.24 11.00 -25.25
N HIS A 5 -25.61 9.80 -25.69
CA HIS A 5 -25.25 8.54 -25.02
C HIS A 5 -23.76 8.21 -25.14
N TYR A 6 -23.24 7.48 -24.15
CA TYR A 6 -21.82 7.22 -23.87
C TYR A 6 -20.84 7.18 -25.06
N THR A 7 -21.15 6.35 -26.06
CA THR A 7 -20.30 6.08 -27.23
C THR A 7 -20.07 7.34 -28.08
N SER A 8 -20.97 8.31 -28.00
CA SER A 8 -20.88 9.62 -28.62
C SER A 8 -19.74 10.46 -28.02
N ALA A 9 -19.66 10.52 -26.69
CA ALA A 9 -18.77 11.42 -25.98
C ALA A 9 -17.29 11.00 -26.13
N PHE A 10 -17.03 9.69 -26.21
CA PHE A 10 -15.70 9.15 -26.52
C PHE A 10 -15.23 9.59 -27.93
N PHE A 11 -16.13 9.61 -28.91
CA PHE A 11 -15.84 10.07 -30.27
C PHE A 11 -15.68 11.60 -30.38
N ILE A 12 -16.38 12.39 -29.55
CA ILE A 12 -16.21 13.86 -29.51
C ILE A 12 -14.76 14.21 -29.17
N ILE A 13 -14.22 13.61 -28.10
CA ILE A 13 -12.85 13.92 -27.66
C ILE A 13 -11.82 13.34 -28.65
N PHE A 14 -12.10 12.19 -29.26
CA PHE A 14 -11.26 11.62 -30.32
C PHE A 14 -11.16 12.55 -31.54
N ILE A 15 -12.27 13.06 -32.10
CA ILE A 15 -12.22 13.94 -33.29
C ILE A 15 -11.72 15.36 -32.95
N LEU A 16 -11.90 15.83 -31.71
CA LEU A 16 -11.23 17.05 -31.25
C LEU A 16 -9.69 16.90 -31.22
N HIS A 17 -9.17 15.68 -30.97
CA HIS A 17 -7.73 15.44 -30.75
C HIS A 17 -6.99 14.79 -31.94
N VAL A 18 -7.66 14.13 -32.89
CA VAL A 18 -7.03 13.68 -34.15
C VAL A 18 -6.57 14.86 -35.03
N ALA A 19 -7.04 16.08 -34.76
CA ALA A 19 -6.55 17.31 -35.37
C ALA A 19 -5.36 17.97 -34.62
N TYR A 20 -4.81 17.32 -33.58
CA TYR A 20 -3.61 17.77 -32.87
C TYR A 20 -2.31 17.20 -33.47
N VAL A 21 -2.29 16.66 -34.71
CA VAL A 21 -1.06 16.29 -35.46
C VAL A 21 -1.22 16.38 -37.00
N ALA A 22 -0.41 17.20 -37.71
CA ALA A 22 0.08 17.02 -39.13
C ALA A 22 0.54 18.30 -39.94
N ARG A 23 1.71 18.94 -39.70
CA ARG A 23 2.60 19.68 -40.69
C ARG A 23 3.68 20.68 -40.13
N VAL A 24 4.95 20.39 -40.38
CA VAL A 24 6.22 21.22 -40.33
C VAL A 24 6.15 22.60 -41.08
N PRO A 25 7.00 23.69 -40.85
CA PRO A 25 7.90 24.16 -39.75
C PRO A 25 7.84 25.70 -39.35
N GLU A 26 8.68 26.16 -38.36
CA GLU A 26 9.85 27.10 -38.51
C GLU A 26 10.15 28.22 -37.40
N ALA A 27 11.45 28.38 -37.06
CA ALA A 27 12.22 29.53 -36.49
C ALA A 27 12.16 30.11 -35.01
N TYR A 28 13.37 30.21 -34.38
CA TYR A 28 13.99 31.10 -33.32
C TYR A 28 13.18 32.12 -32.45
N GLY A 29 13.57 32.53 -31.21
CA GLY A 29 14.65 32.14 -30.25
C GLY A 29 15.06 33.24 -29.19
N ARG A 30 15.69 32.86 -28.03
CA ARG A 30 16.31 33.67 -26.90
C ARG A 30 15.37 34.38 -25.86
N SER A 31 15.74 34.76 -24.61
CA SER A 31 16.70 34.27 -23.55
C SER A 31 16.71 35.13 -22.24
N LEU A 32 16.97 34.57 -21.03
CA LEU A 32 17.42 35.23 -19.74
C LEU A 32 16.39 36.18 -19.03
N ALA A 33 16.43 36.63 -17.74
CA ALA A 33 17.13 36.38 -16.43
C ALA A 33 16.48 37.32 -15.33
N GLU A 34 16.70 37.35 -13.99
CA GLU A 34 17.11 36.43 -12.87
C GLU A 34 17.07 37.23 -11.49
N VAL A 35 17.46 36.64 -10.32
CA VAL A 35 17.80 37.29 -8.99
C VAL A 35 16.64 37.78 -8.06
N ALA A 36 16.70 37.91 -6.70
CA ALA A 36 17.18 37.03 -5.59
C ALA A 36 16.78 37.56 -4.15
N ALA A 37 16.65 36.64 -3.17
CA ALA A 37 16.84 36.68 -1.69
C ALA A 37 16.66 37.94 -0.79
N THR A 38 16.07 37.77 0.43
CA THR A 38 16.73 37.95 1.76
C THR A 38 15.83 37.62 2.99
N ASN A 39 16.43 37.50 4.20
CA ASN A 39 15.87 37.18 5.54
C ASN A 39 16.58 38.10 6.59
N PRO A 40 16.16 38.34 7.88
CA PRO A 40 16.27 37.33 8.98
C PRO A 40 15.41 37.57 10.28
N CYS A 41 15.76 36.84 11.37
CA CYS A 41 15.42 37.02 12.82
C CYS A 41 14.01 36.62 13.32
N GLY A 42 13.81 36.01 14.51
CA GLY A 42 14.73 35.30 15.43
C GLY A 42 14.81 35.79 16.88
N ARG A 43 14.27 35.02 17.86
CA ARG A 43 14.66 34.99 19.31
C ARG A 43 14.00 33.84 20.08
N THR A 44 14.51 33.54 21.27
CA THR A 44 14.16 32.39 22.13
C THR A 44 13.40 32.80 23.41
N CYS A 45 12.76 31.83 24.06
CA CYS A 45 12.24 31.94 25.43
C CYS A 45 12.74 30.77 26.30
N ASN A 46 12.80 31.02 27.60
CA ASN A 46 13.14 30.05 28.65
C ASN A 46 12.19 30.31 29.84
N GLU A 47 12.28 29.48 30.89
CA GLU A 47 11.48 29.56 32.14
C GLU A 47 9.98 29.19 32.04
N CYS A 48 9.65 28.00 32.56
CA CYS A 48 8.65 27.91 33.63
C CYS A 48 8.95 26.69 34.51
N SER A 49 9.15 26.90 35.80
CA SER A 49 9.43 25.84 36.78
C SER A 49 8.41 25.91 37.92
N GLN A 50 8.18 24.77 38.57
CA GLN A 50 7.29 24.55 39.71
C GLN A 50 5.78 24.68 39.46
N ARG A 51 5.10 23.52 39.42
CA ARG A 51 4.05 23.17 40.41
C ARG A 51 3.80 21.66 40.40
N ASN A 52 3.31 21.13 41.52
CA ASN A 52 3.14 19.69 41.74
C ASN A 52 2.13 19.07 40.77
N CYS A 53 2.52 17.99 40.10
CA CYS A 53 1.57 17.01 39.55
C CYS A 53 1.77 15.68 40.29
N LEU A 54 0.74 15.24 41.03
CA LEU A 54 0.64 13.88 41.53
C LEU A 54 0.14 13.00 40.38
N CYS A 55 1.06 12.56 39.52
CA CYS A 55 0.72 11.68 38.41
C CYS A 55 0.33 10.30 38.94
N TYR A 56 -0.97 10.00 38.93
CA TYR A 56 -1.40 8.61 38.80
C TYR A 56 -0.87 8.10 37.46
N LEU A 57 -0.06 7.04 37.49
CA LEU A 57 0.42 6.37 36.27
C LEU A 57 -0.69 5.48 35.70
N GLU A 58 -1.76 6.10 35.22
CA GLU A 58 -2.60 5.48 34.19
C GLU A 58 -1.68 5.24 32.98
N SER A 59 -1.56 3.99 32.54
CA SER A 59 -0.66 3.69 31.43
C SER A 59 -1.37 3.91 30.10
N ASP A 60 -0.90 4.90 29.34
CA ASP A 60 -1.46 5.25 28.04
C ASP A 60 -1.68 4.02 27.14
N PRO A 61 -2.83 3.92 26.44
CA PRO A 61 -3.08 2.83 25.51
C PRO A 61 -2.13 2.93 24.30
N PHE A 62 -1.27 1.94 24.14
CA PHE A 62 -0.19 1.93 23.13
C PHE A 62 -0.48 1.07 21.89
N ILE A 63 -1.64 0.38 21.83
CA ILE A 63 -2.07 -0.41 20.66
C ILE A 63 -3.20 0.33 19.95
N GLY A 64 -2.93 0.74 18.71
CA GLY A 64 -3.90 1.23 17.75
C GLY A 64 -3.97 0.40 16.48
N VAL A 65 -4.85 0.80 15.56
CA VAL A 65 -4.98 0.19 14.23
C VAL A 65 -5.29 1.25 13.17
N ASN A 66 -4.87 1.00 11.93
CA ASN A 66 -5.25 1.78 10.77
C ASN A 66 -6.57 1.24 10.19
N TYR A 67 -7.61 2.08 10.18
CA TYR A 67 -8.88 1.78 9.52
C TYR A 67 -8.86 2.42 8.14
N GLY A 68 -8.36 1.65 7.17
CA GLY A 68 -8.39 1.98 5.75
C GLY A 68 -9.80 1.94 5.17
N GLN A 69 -10.00 2.61 4.04
CA GLN A 69 -11.30 2.79 3.37
C GLN A 69 -11.24 2.54 1.85
N ILE A 70 -10.13 2.03 1.32
CA ILE A 70 -9.96 1.74 -0.12
C ILE A 70 -10.51 0.33 -0.44
N ALA A 71 -11.80 0.14 -0.18
CA ALA A 71 -12.56 -1.09 -0.43
C ALA A 71 -14.06 -0.79 -0.60
N ASP A 72 -14.78 -1.62 -1.37
CA ASP A 72 -16.25 -1.51 -1.52
C ASP A 72 -17.05 -2.49 -0.64
N ASN A 73 -16.36 -3.42 0.02
CA ASN A 73 -16.95 -4.54 0.76
C ASN A 73 -17.10 -4.32 2.29
N LEU A 74 -16.65 -3.16 2.81
CA LEU A 74 -16.40 -2.96 4.24
C LEU A 74 -17.68 -3.01 5.12
N PRO A 75 -17.57 -3.48 6.38
CA PRO A 75 -18.69 -3.53 7.30
C PRO A 75 -19.10 -2.13 7.79
N ALA A 76 -20.37 -2.01 8.20
CA ALA A 76 -20.92 -0.77 8.74
C ALA A 76 -20.12 -0.25 9.96
N PRO A 77 -19.83 1.07 10.06
CA PRO A 77 -18.98 1.61 11.11
C PRO A 77 -19.39 1.28 12.55
N GLU A 78 -20.69 1.17 12.84
CA GLU A 78 -21.21 0.79 14.17
C GLU A 78 -20.92 -0.68 14.52
N SER A 79 -20.72 -1.53 13.52
CA SER A 79 -20.25 -2.91 13.71
C SER A 79 -18.75 -2.93 13.95
N THR A 80 -17.98 -2.12 13.22
CA THR A 80 -16.54 -1.94 13.45
C THR A 80 -16.25 -1.38 14.84
N ALA A 81 -17.01 -0.40 15.31
CA ALA A 81 -16.87 0.17 16.65
C ALA A 81 -17.06 -0.90 17.76
N LYS A 82 -18.07 -1.77 17.61
CA LYS A 82 -18.30 -2.90 18.53
C LYS A 82 -17.20 -3.95 18.47
N LEU A 83 -16.69 -4.24 17.26
CA LEU A 83 -15.55 -5.14 17.06
C LEU A 83 -14.33 -4.62 17.82
N LEU A 84 -13.96 -3.35 17.60
CA LEU A 84 -12.83 -2.71 18.28
C LEU A 84 -12.99 -2.75 19.81
N GLN A 85 -14.18 -2.44 20.35
CA GLN A 85 -14.45 -2.53 21.79
C GLN A 85 -14.20 -3.93 22.38
N SER A 86 -14.36 -5.01 21.60
CA SER A 86 -14.07 -6.39 22.01
C SER A 86 -12.57 -6.77 21.99
N THR A 87 -11.73 -5.94 21.37
CA THR A 87 -10.27 -6.16 21.25
C THR A 87 -9.47 -5.27 22.21
N SER A 88 -8.18 -5.52 22.38
CA SER A 88 -7.25 -4.60 23.06
C SER A 88 -6.76 -3.46 22.16
N ILE A 89 -7.50 -3.09 21.11
CA ILE A 89 -7.24 -1.91 20.29
C ILE A 89 -7.97 -0.74 20.95
N GLU A 90 -7.24 0.29 21.34
CA GLU A 90 -7.76 1.44 22.09
C GLU A 90 -7.48 2.78 21.37
N LYS A 91 -6.82 2.73 20.20
CA LYS A 91 -6.63 3.85 19.27
C LYS A 91 -6.96 3.43 17.82
N VAL A 92 -7.46 4.35 17.00
CA VAL A 92 -7.72 4.16 15.56
C VAL A 92 -7.14 5.33 14.78
N ARG A 93 -6.50 5.05 13.65
CA ARG A 93 -6.10 6.07 12.66
C ARG A 93 -6.93 5.95 11.40
N LEU A 94 -7.48 7.07 10.97
CA LEU A 94 -8.17 7.28 9.69
C LEU A 94 -7.26 8.09 8.77
N TYR A 95 -7.21 7.75 7.49
CA TYR A 95 -6.47 8.51 6.47
C TYR A 95 -7.17 9.81 6.05
N GLY A 96 -8.46 9.94 6.37
CA GLY A 96 -9.27 11.15 6.21
C GLY A 96 -10.05 11.47 7.50
N SER A 97 -11.19 12.13 7.35
CA SER A 97 -12.08 12.51 8.45
C SER A 97 -13.54 12.08 8.20
N ASP A 98 -13.75 10.78 7.99
CA ASP A 98 -15.07 10.22 7.68
C ASP A 98 -16.09 10.48 8.82
N PRO A 99 -17.19 11.20 8.56
CA PRO A 99 -18.13 11.62 9.60
C PRO A 99 -19.00 10.48 10.14
N ALA A 100 -19.15 9.36 9.41
CA ALA A 100 -19.86 8.19 9.89
C ALA A 100 -18.97 7.35 10.81
N ILE A 101 -17.70 7.13 10.44
CA ILE A 101 -16.73 6.39 11.27
C ILE A 101 -16.44 7.15 12.56
N ILE A 102 -16.14 8.44 12.50
CA ILE A 102 -15.87 9.26 13.70
C ILE A 102 -17.08 9.20 14.65
N LYS A 103 -18.30 9.38 14.13
CA LYS A 103 -19.54 9.32 14.91
C LYS A 103 -19.81 7.93 15.51
N ALA A 104 -19.54 6.85 14.79
CA ALA A 104 -19.72 5.47 15.27
C ALA A 104 -18.73 5.12 16.40
N LEU A 105 -17.55 5.74 16.43
CA LEU A 105 -16.60 5.67 17.54
C LEU A 105 -16.98 6.59 18.72
N GLY A 106 -18.05 7.38 18.60
CA GLY A 106 -18.56 8.27 19.65
C GLY A 106 -18.94 7.52 20.94
N ASN A 107 -18.42 8.00 22.07
CA ASN A 107 -18.56 7.48 23.42
C ASN A 107 -17.97 6.07 23.64
N THR A 108 -17.17 5.55 22.70
CA THR A 108 -16.51 4.23 22.86
C THR A 108 -15.27 4.26 23.75
N GLY A 109 -14.69 5.45 23.97
CA GLY A 109 -13.39 5.66 24.63
C GLY A 109 -12.18 5.62 23.69
N ILE A 110 -12.31 4.98 22.53
CA ILE A 110 -11.24 4.76 21.55
C ILE A 110 -10.69 6.10 21.06
N GLY A 111 -9.38 6.30 21.18
CA GLY A 111 -8.70 7.51 20.69
C GLY A 111 -8.64 7.54 19.16
N ILE A 112 -8.98 8.66 18.54
CA ILE A 112 -9.09 8.80 17.08
C ILE A 112 -8.01 9.74 16.55
N VAL A 113 -7.23 9.25 15.59
CA VAL A 113 -6.37 10.06 14.72
C VAL A 113 -7.08 10.24 13.39
N ILE A 114 -7.18 11.48 12.90
CA ILE A 114 -7.82 11.79 11.62
C ILE A 114 -6.83 12.45 10.66
N GLY A 115 -6.97 12.18 9.36
CA GLY A 115 -6.13 12.75 8.32
C GLY A 115 -6.76 13.99 7.68
N ALA A 116 -5.96 15.04 7.48
CA ALA A 116 -6.18 15.98 6.38
C ALA A 116 -5.39 15.48 5.16
N SER A 117 -5.95 15.56 3.96
CA SER A 117 -5.36 14.95 2.77
C SER A 117 -4.13 15.72 2.28
N ASN A 118 -3.32 15.07 1.42
CA ASN A 118 -2.29 15.78 0.66
C ASN A 118 -2.87 16.85 -0.28
N GLY A 119 -4.17 16.78 -0.62
CA GLY A 119 -4.87 17.81 -1.39
C GLY A 119 -5.20 19.07 -0.60
N ASP A 120 -5.42 18.96 0.71
CA ASP A 120 -5.78 20.08 1.61
C ASP A 120 -4.60 21.01 1.91
N ILE A 121 -3.37 20.49 1.90
CA ILE A 121 -2.15 21.19 2.36
C ILE A 121 -1.99 22.59 1.73
N PRO A 122 -2.10 22.80 0.40
CA PRO A 122 -1.89 24.12 -0.19
C PRO A 122 -2.92 25.17 0.28
N ALA A 123 -4.20 24.77 0.37
CA ALA A 123 -5.27 25.65 0.84
C ALA A 123 -5.10 25.96 2.33
N MET A 124 -4.86 24.94 3.15
CA MET A 124 -4.63 25.05 4.59
C MET A 124 -3.36 25.87 4.94
N ALA A 125 -2.34 25.84 4.08
CA ALA A 125 -1.14 26.67 4.20
C ALA A 125 -1.40 28.14 3.83
N SER A 126 -2.14 28.38 2.74
CA SER A 126 -2.37 29.73 2.19
C SER A 126 -3.44 30.52 2.94
N ASP A 127 -4.46 29.86 3.49
CA ASP A 127 -5.60 30.51 4.14
C ASP A 127 -5.88 29.92 5.55
N PRO A 128 -5.65 30.70 6.62
CA PRO A 128 -6.05 30.32 7.98
C PRO A 128 -7.57 30.16 8.17
N SER A 129 -8.40 30.68 7.25
CA SER A 129 -9.85 30.52 7.24
C SER A 129 -10.24 29.12 6.79
N PHE A 130 -9.61 28.58 5.73
CA PHE A 130 -9.71 27.18 5.32
C PHE A 130 -9.37 26.23 6.48
N ALA A 131 -8.25 26.45 7.17
CA ALA A 131 -7.88 25.65 8.35
C ALA A 131 -8.92 25.74 9.48
N SER A 132 -9.52 26.91 9.68
CA SER A 132 -10.60 27.11 10.67
C SER A 132 -11.90 26.38 10.26
N ASN A 133 -12.24 26.42 8.97
CA ASN A 133 -13.40 25.72 8.41
C ASN A 133 -13.22 24.20 8.46
N TRP A 134 -12.01 23.69 8.18
CA TRP A 134 -11.67 22.27 8.28
C TRP A 134 -11.92 21.75 9.72
N ILE A 135 -11.48 22.48 10.75
CA ILE A 135 -11.79 22.17 12.16
C ILE A 135 -13.30 22.20 12.43
N ASN A 136 -14.00 23.26 11.96
CA ASN A 136 -15.45 23.41 12.15
C ASN A 136 -16.28 22.30 11.48
N SER A 137 -15.80 21.71 10.38
CA SER A 137 -16.45 20.60 9.69
C SER A 137 -16.08 19.23 10.26
N ASN A 138 -14.82 19.00 10.57
CA ASN A 138 -14.26 17.65 10.79
C ASN A 138 -13.94 17.32 12.25
N VAL A 139 -14.00 18.31 13.16
CA VAL A 139 -13.68 18.13 14.59
C VAL A 139 -14.80 18.61 15.51
N ILE A 140 -15.25 19.87 15.34
CA ILE A 140 -16.25 20.49 16.22
C ILE A 140 -17.60 19.73 16.30
N PRO A 141 -18.13 19.11 15.23
CA PRO A 141 -19.40 18.37 15.31
C PRO A 141 -19.31 17.05 16.08
N PHE A 142 -18.08 16.57 16.37
CA PHE A 142 -17.82 15.23 16.89
C PHE A 142 -17.15 15.23 18.26
N TYR A 143 -16.38 16.27 18.60
CA TYR A 143 -15.72 16.40 19.89
C TYR A 143 -16.67 17.02 20.94
N PRO A 144 -16.72 16.54 22.21
CA PRO A 144 -15.85 15.55 22.84
C PRO A 144 -16.40 14.11 22.85
N SER A 145 -17.58 13.83 22.27
CA SER A 145 -18.13 12.47 22.29
C SER A 145 -17.24 11.48 21.53
N SER A 146 -16.65 11.93 20.42
CA SER A 146 -15.64 11.20 19.65
C SER A 146 -14.27 11.69 20.11
N ASN A 147 -13.45 10.77 20.65
CA ASN A 147 -12.19 11.09 21.32
C ASN A 147 -11.06 11.38 20.31
N ILE A 148 -11.18 12.45 19.54
CA ILE A 148 -10.16 12.88 18.58
C ILE A 148 -8.93 13.40 19.36
N ILE A 149 -7.76 12.78 19.17
CA ILE A 149 -6.53 13.07 19.93
C ILE A 149 -5.44 13.72 19.07
N LEU A 150 -5.40 13.44 17.77
CA LEU A 150 -4.36 13.91 16.84
C LEU A 150 -4.96 14.12 15.45
N ILE A 151 -4.51 15.17 14.76
CA ILE A 151 -4.74 15.37 13.34
C ILE A 151 -3.41 15.23 12.61
N THR A 152 -3.35 14.37 11.61
CA THR A 152 -2.18 14.25 10.71
C THR A 152 -2.43 15.01 9.42
N VAL A 153 -1.66 16.08 9.20
CA VAL A 153 -1.69 16.87 7.97
C VAL A 153 -0.85 16.14 6.92
N GLY A 154 -1.53 15.53 5.96
CA GLY A 154 -0.91 14.73 4.91
C GLY A 154 -0.38 13.36 5.35
N ASN A 155 -0.10 12.53 4.35
CA ASN A 155 0.54 11.24 4.49
C ASN A 155 1.78 11.15 3.59
N GLU A 156 2.92 10.81 4.20
CA GLU A 156 4.23 10.58 3.56
C GLU A 156 4.66 11.68 2.57
N VAL A 157 4.34 12.95 2.87
CA VAL A 157 4.50 14.10 1.96
C VAL A 157 5.93 14.23 1.38
N MET A 158 6.95 13.85 2.15
CA MET A 158 8.36 13.88 1.71
C MET A 158 8.68 12.89 0.56
N LEU A 159 7.87 11.84 0.36
CA LEU A 159 7.97 10.92 -0.77
C LEU A 159 7.28 11.42 -2.04
N SER A 160 6.47 12.48 -1.98
CA SER A 160 5.70 12.97 -3.13
C SER A 160 6.54 13.51 -4.29
N GLY A 161 7.80 13.88 -4.03
CA GLY A 161 8.66 14.61 -4.97
C GLY A 161 8.27 16.09 -5.17
N ASP A 162 7.05 16.51 -4.79
CA ASP A 162 6.58 17.89 -4.93
C ASP A 162 7.18 18.78 -3.82
N ARG A 163 8.18 19.57 -4.19
CA ARG A 163 8.85 20.50 -3.28
C ARG A 163 7.94 21.65 -2.84
N ASN A 164 6.93 22.04 -3.62
CA ASN A 164 5.96 23.05 -3.19
C ASN A 164 5.07 22.49 -2.08
N LEU A 165 4.54 21.28 -2.28
CA LEU A 165 3.73 20.58 -1.27
C LEU A 165 4.51 20.36 0.04
N MET A 166 5.77 19.92 -0.05
CA MET A 166 6.66 19.77 1.11
C MET A 166 6.88 21.10 1.85
N THR A 167 7.07 22.23 1.15
CA THR A 167 7.26 23.54 1.80
C THR A 167 6.00 24.11 2.44
N GLN A 168 4.80 23.73 1.96
CA GLN A 168 3.51 24.20 2.48
C GLN A 168 3.05 23.44 3.74
N LEU A 169 3.65 22.28 4.03
CA LEU A 169 3.26 21.40 5.13
C LEU A 169 3.34 22.08 6.52
N LEU A 170 4.45 22.76 6.82
CA LEU A 170 4.62 23.45 8.11
C LEU A 170 3.62 24.61 8.30
N PRO A 171 3.43 25.54 7.34
CA PRO A 171 2.36 26.54 7.40
C PRO A 171 0.95 25.94 7.58
N ALA A 172 0.63 24.83 6.91
CA ALA A 172 -0.65 24.15 7.07
C ALA A 172 -0.85 23.63 8.51
N MET A 173 0.16 22.95 9.07
CA MET A 173 0.15 22.48 10.46
C MET A 173 0.05 23.64 11.47
N GLN A 174 0.73 24.76 11.23
CA GLN A 174 0.64 25.97 12.05
C GLN A 174 -0.77 26.59 12.01
N ASN A 175 -1.37 26.72 10.82
CA ASN A 175 -2.72 27.25 10.67
C ASN A 175 -3.77 26.35 11.33
N LEU A 176 -3.62 25.03 11.23
CA LEU A 176 -4.52 24.07 11.87
C LEU A 176 -4.39 24.07 13.40
N GLN A 177 -3.17 24.17 13.93
CA GLN A 177 -2.94 24.35 15.37
C GLN A 177 -3.52 25.67 15.87
N ASN A 178 -3.40 26.75 15.10
CA ASN A 178 -4.02 28.04 15.41
C ASN A 178 -5.56 27.96 15.39
N ALA A 179 -6.16 27.16 14.51
CA ALA A 179 -7.60 26.89 14.51
C ALA A 179 -8.04 26.10 15.77
N LEU A 180 -7.33 25.04 16.14
CA LEU A 180 -7.57 24.32 17.40
C LEU A 180 -7.42 25.22 18.63
N ASN A 181 -6.42 26.11 18.64
CA ASN A 181 -6.20 27.06 19.73
C ASN A 181 -7.40 28.03 19.86
N LYS A 182 -7.89 28.60 18.75
CA LYS A 182 -9.11 29.43 18.72
C LYS A 182 -10.34 28.65 19.22
N ALA A 183 -10.46 27.37 18.87
CA ALA A 183 -11.54 26.49 19.32
C ALA A 183 -11.42 26.02 20.78
N SER A 184 -10.40 26.45 21.54
CA SER A 184 -10.10 25.94 22.90
C SER A 184 -9.88 24.41 22.95
N LEU A 185 -9.43 23.83 21.83
CA LEU A 185 -9.00 22.43 21.68
C LEU A 185 -7.47 22.29 21.61
N GLY A 186 -6.75 23.40 21.49
CA GLY A 186 -5.29 23.46 21.59
C GLY A 186 -4.78 22.75 22.85
N GLY A 187 -3.75 21.91 22.69
CA GLY A 187 -3.20 21.09 23.76
C GLY A 187 -3.98 19.79 24.05
N LYS A 188 -5.30 19.77 23.85
CA LYS A 188 -6.14 18.55 23.95
C LYS A 188 -6.02 17.69 22.69
N ILE A 189 -6.09 18.33 21.53
CA ILE A 189 -5.86 17.73 20.22
C ILE A 189 -4.52 18.25 19.70
N LYS A 190 -3.70 17.33 19.19
CA LYS A 190 -2.38 17.62 18.61
C LYS A 190 -2.46 17.71 17.08
N VAL A 191 -1.48 18.34 16.46
CA VAL A 191 -1.29 18.36 15.00
C VAL A 191 0.09 17.81 14.69
N SER A 192 0.20 16.93 13.70
CA SER A 192 1.48 16.41 13.20
C SER A 192 1.36 16.07 11.71
N THR A 193 2.33 15.35 11.14
CA THR A 193 2.33 14.84 9.76
C THR A 193 2.97 13.46 9.73
N VAL A 194 2.58 12.58 8.79
CA VAL A 194 3.11 11.21 8.75
C VAL A 194 4.30 11.10 7.80
N HIS A 195 5.36 10.44 8.26
CA HIS A 195 6.58 10.20 7.50
C HIS A 195 6.77 8.72 7.15
N SER A 196 7.38 8.47 5.99
CA SER A 196 7.95 7.17 5.64
C SER A 196 9.38 7.04 6.19
N MET A 197 9.89 5.82 6.41
CA MET A 197 11.31 5.61 6.76
C MET A 197 12.29 6.20 5.74
N ALA A 198 11.85 6.43 4.50
CA ALA A 198 12.62 7.10 3.45
C ALA A 198 13.01 8.57 3.74
N VAL A 199 12.56 9.17 4.85
CA VAL A 199 13.13 10.44 5.34
C VAL A 199 14.55 10.28 5.91
N LEU A 200 15.00 9.05 6.19
CA LEU A 200 16.36 8.74 6.64
C LEU A 200 17.30 8.46 5.46
N LYS A 201 18.55 8.91 5.57
CA LYS A 201 19.63 8.58 4.63
C LYS A 201 20.54 7.47 5.14
N GLN A 202 20.61 7.27 6.45
CA GLN A 202 21.26 6.12 7.08
C GLN A 202 20.40 5.65 8.24
N SER A 203 20.37 4.33 8.47
CA SER A 203 19.58 3.69 9.51
C SER A 203 20.16 2.37 10.04
N GLU A 204 21.27 1.89 9.47
CA GLU A 204 21.98 0.70 9.97
C GLU A 204 23.50 1.00 9.98
N PRO A 205 24.19 0.88 11.13
CA PRO A 205 23.65 0.57 12.46
C PRO A 205 22.69 1.66 12.98
N PRO A 206 21.70 1.36 13.84
CA PRO A 206 20.73 2.35 14.32
C PRO A 206 21.35 3.64 14.87
N SER A 207 22.53 3.58 15.51
CA SER A 207 23.26 4.75 16.01
C SER A 207 23.73 5.73 14.92
N SER A 208 23.81 5.31 13.64
CA SER A 208 24.10 6.20 12.52
C SER A 208 22.85 6.82 11.90
N GLY A 209 21.67 6.61 12.52
CA GLY A 209 20.41 7.18 12.10
C GLY A 209 20.49 8.68 11.86
N ILE A 210 20.31 9.10 10.59
CA ILE A 210 20.26 10.52 10.18
C ILE A 210 19.19 10.72 9.12
N PHE A 211 18.51 11.87 9.19
CA PHE A 211 17.60 12.34 8.14
C PHE A 211 18.37 12.69 6.87
N ASP A 212 17.72 12.62 5.70
CA ASP A 212 18.37 12.99 4.44
C ASP A 212 18.67 14.51 4.36
N PRO A 213 19.90 14.91 3.98
CA PRO A 213 20.27 16.32 3.81
C PRO A 213 19.34 17.15 2.93
N SER A 214 18.66 16.54 1.95
CA SER A 214 17.71 17.23 1.07
C SER A 214 16.41 17.68 1.76
N PHE A 215 16.10 17.10 2.93
CA PHE A 215 14.93 17.40 3.76
C PHE A 215 15.27 18.16 5.05
N THR A 216 16.54 18.35 5.42
CA THR A 216 16.95 18.80 6.77
C THR A 216 16.28 20.10 7.23
N ASP A 217 16.23 21.15 6.39
CA ASP A 217 15.60 22.43 6.77
C ASP A 217 14.09 22.30 7.00
N LEU A 218 13.41 21.48 6.18
CA LEU A 218 11.98 21.22 6.28
C LEU A 218 11.66 20.42 7.54
N LEU A 219 12.38 19.31 7.76
CA LEU A 219 12.24 18.47 8.94
C LEU A 219 12.61 19.24 10.21
N LYS A 220 13.60 20.14 10.18
CA LYS A 220 13.91 21.00 11.32
C LYS A 220 12.72 21.87 11.71
N GLY A 221 12.10 22.58 10.77
CA GLY A 221 10.95 23.43 11.06
C GLY A 221 9.73 22.65 11.56
N LEU A 222 9.52 21.43 11.06
CA LEU A 222 8.51 20.50 11.57
C LEU A 222 8.83 20.07 13.01
N LEU A 223 10.06 19.61 13.27
CA LEU A 223 10.48 19.16 14.60
C LEU A 223 10.48 20.28 15.65
N GLU A 224 10.79 21.52 15.27
CA GLU A 224 10.61 22.70 16.12
C GLU A 224 9.13 22.91 16.50
N PHE A 225 8.21 22.74 15.55
CA PHE A 225 6.76 22.78 15.80
C PHE A 225 6.27 21.60 16.65
N ASN A 226 6.73 20.37 16.40
CA ASN A 226 6.42 19.18 17.19
C ASN A 226 6.84 19.38 18.66
N ASN A 227 8.07 19.83 18.87
CA ASN A 227 8.62 20.12 20.20
C ASN A 227 7.87 21.26 20.91
N ALA A 228 7.54 22.34 20.20
CA ALA A 228 6.79 23.48 20.75
C ALA A 228 5.33 23.18 21.09
N THR A 229 4.70 22.21 20.41
CA THR A 229 3.30 21.80 20.65
C THR A 229 3.16 20.57 21.56
N GLY A 230 4.27 19.88 21.85
CA GLY A 230 4.28 18.57 22.49
C GLY A 230 3.50 17.54 21.67
N SER A 231 3.76 17.50 20.36
CA SER A 231 3.11 16.61 19.39
C SER A 231 4.10 15.55 18.89
N PRO A 232 3.73 14.26 18.82
CA PRO A 232 4.64 13.19 18.43
C PRO A 232 5.09 13.32 16.97
N PHE A 233 6.15 12.61 16.61
CA PHE A 233 6.62 12.39 15.24
C PHE A 233 6.11 11.02 14.72
N PRO A 234 5.05 10.98 13.89
CA PRO A 234 4.53 9.77 13.27
C PRO A 234 5.45 9.28 12.14
N ILE A 235 5.87 8.02 12.23
CA ILE A 235 6.76 7.36 11.27
C ILE A 235 6.22 5.97 10.91
N ASN A 236 6.49 5.50 9.69
CA ASN A 236 6.02 4.24 9.13
C ASN A 236 7.16 3.20 8.93
N PRO A 237 7.70 2.57 10.00
CA PRO A 237 8.68 1.49 9.91
C PRO A 237 8.03 0.15 9.55
N TYR A 238 8.44 -0.42 8.42
CA TYR A 238 8.01 -1.74 7.97
C TYR A 238 9.20 -2.71 7.87
N PRO A 239 9.35 -3.63 8.84
CA PRO A 239 10.28 -4.75 8.75
C PRO A 239 10.02 -5.68 7.56
N TYR A 240 8.78 -5.72 7.05
CA TYR A 240 8.40 -6.46 5.84
C TYR A 240 9.24 -6.06 4.62
N PHE A 241 9.28 -4.77 4.25
CA PHE A 241 10.05 -4.30 3.09
C PHE A 241 11.57 -4.50 3.26
N ALA A 242 12.07 -4.46 4.50
CA ALA A 242 13.47 -4.77 4.80
C ALA A 242 13.78 -6.25 4.57
N TYR A 243 12.87 -7.16 4.93
CA TYR A 243 13.00 -8.58 4.59
C TYR A 243 12.84 -8.85 3.09
N GLN A 244 11.89 -8.18 2.41
CA GLN A 244 11.70 -8.31 0.96
C GLN A 244 12.97 -7.89 0.17
N SER A 245 13.74 -6.95 0.72
CA SER A 245 15.03 -6.49 0.17
C SER A 245 16.21 -7.42 0.51
N ASP A 246 16.10 -8.24 1.56
CA ASP A 246 17.13 -9.14 2.07
C ASP A 246 16.51 -10.47 2.58
N PRO A 247 16.09 -11.37 1.66
CA PRO A 247 15.19 -12.49 1.98
C PRO A 247 15.84 -13.66 2.75
N ARG A 248 16.96 -13.45 3.42
CA ARG A 248 17.72 -14.48 4.15
C ARG A 248 17.02 -14.92 5.45
N PRO A 249 17.12 -16.19 5.88
CA PRO A 249 16.40 -16.71 7.06
C PRO A 249 16.72 -15.97 8.37
N GLU A 250 17.96 -15.53 8.57
CA GLU A 250 18.37 -14.75 9.74
C GLU A 250 17.76 -13.33 9.75
N THR A 251 17.53 -12.74 8.57
CA THR A 251 16.80 -11.47 8.44
C THR A 251 15.31 -11.68 8.64
N LEU A 252 14.72 -12.80 8.18
CA LEU A 252 13.33 -13.15 8.50
C LEU A 252 13.12 -13.26 10.01
N ALA A 253 13.95 -14.04 10.70
CA ALA A 253 13.84 -14.23 12.15
C ALA A 253 14.00 -12.91 12.92
N PHE A 254 14.93 -12.05 12.49
CA PHE A 254 15.12 -10.71 13.04
C PHE A 254 13.94 -9.76 12.76
N CYS A 255 13.30 -9.85 11.59
CA CYS A 255 12.11 -9.05 11.28
C CYS A 255 10.84 -9.55 12.01
N LEU A 256 10.71 -10.85 12.26
CA LEU A 256 9.56 -11.48 12.94
C LEU A 256 9.69 -11.56 14.47
N PHE A 257 10.68 -10.90 15.09
CA PHE A 257 11.02 -11.00 16.53
C PHE A 257 11.31 -12.44 17.02
N GLN A 258 11.64 -13.37 16.12
CA GLN A 258 11.95 -14.76 16.46
C GLN A 258 13.38 -14.89 17.02
N PRO A 259 13.71 -15.98 17.74
CA PRO A 259 15.07 -16.22 18.24
C PRO A 259 16.12 -16.14 17.12
N ASN A 260 17.07 -15.21 17.25
CA ASN A 260 18.14 -14.98 16.28
C ASN A 260 19.44 -14.55 16.99
N SER A 261 20.53 -14.43 16.24
CA SER A 261 21.84 -14.07 16.79
C SER A 261 21.91 -12.65 17.36
N GLY A 262 20.97 -11.77 17.00
CA GLY A 262 20.99 -10.33 17.19
C GLY A 262 21.99 -9.61 16.28
N ARG A 263 21.75 -8.34 15.99
CA ARG A 263 22.67 -7.44 15.29
C ARG A 263 23.33 -6.52 16.31
N LEU A 264 24.66 -6.42 16.30
CA LEU A 264 25.42 -5.53 17.17
C LEU A 264 25.60 -4.18 16.47
N ASP A 265 25.08 -3.12 17.09
CA ASP A 265 25.31 -1.75 16.69
C ASP A 265 26.77 -1.36 16.98
N SER A 266 27.52 -1.00 15.95
CA SER A 266 28.97 -0.75 16.05
C SER A 266 29.34 0.63 16.61
N GLY A 267 28.38 1.56 16.74
CA GLY A 267 28.62 2.88 17.35
C GLY A 267 28.38 2.88 18.87
N THR A 268 27.44 2.07 19.34
CA THR A 268 26.98 2.04 20.75
C THR A 268 27.28 0.73 21.48
N ASN A 269 27.56 -0.36 20.75
CA ASN A 269 27.60 -1.73 21.25
C ASN A 269 26.25 -2.25 21.79
N ILE A 270 25.14 -1.58 21.44
CA ILE A 270 23.79 -2.08 21.72
C ILE A 270 23.51 -3.28 20.81
N LYS A 271 22.96 -4.35 21.38
CA LYS A 271 22.57 -5.55 20.63
C LYS A 271 21.07 -5.54 20.36
N TYR A 272 20.68 -5.17 19.15
CA TYR A 272 19.30 -5.27 18.69
C TYR A 272 18.94 -6.73 18.43
N THR A 273 17.75 -7.15 18.86
CA THR A 273 17.24 -8.51 18.69
C THR A 273 16.11 -8.60 17.67
N ASN A 274 15.60 -7.47 17.18
CA ASN A 274 14.59 -7.41 16.13
C ASN A 274 14.73 -6.14 15.28
N MET A 275 14.15 -6.16 14.09
CA MET A 275 14.20 -5.07 13.10
C MET A 275 13.37 -3.84 13.50
N PHE A 276 12.26 -4.03 14.24
CA PHE A 276 11.37 -2.93 14.64
C PHE A 276 12.10 -1.97 15.59
N ASP A 277 12.70 -2.48 16.67
CA ASP A 277 13.51 -1.69 17.60
C ASP A 277 14.66 -0.98 16.88
N ALA A 278 15.32 -1.65 15.93
CA ALA A 278 16.41 -1.09 15.15
C ALA A 278 15.95 0.06 14.23
N GLN A 279 14.81 -0.09 13.54
CA GLN A 279 14.23 0.95 12.70
C GLN A 279 13.76 2.16 13.54
N VAL A 280 13.13 1.91 14.69
CA VAL A 280 12.64 2.97 15.58
C VAL A 280 13.79 3.71 16.27
N ASP A 281 14.86 3.02 16.66
CA ASP A 281 16.04 3.66 17.27
C ASP A 281 16.95 4.35 16.25
N ALA A 282 16.87 3.99 14.96
CA ALA A 282 17.43 4.82 13.89
C ALA A 282 16.72 6.18 13.79
N VAL A 283 15.39 6.20 13.94
CA VAL A 283 14.60 7.46 13.99
C VAL A 283 14.94 8.24 15.27
N ARG A 284 15.06 7.57 16.42
CA ARG A 284 15.50 8.22 17.68
C ARG A 284 16.90 8.84 17.53
N SER A 285 17.84 8.14 16.91
CA SER A 285 19.18 8.66 16.65
C SER A 285 19.16 9.88 15.72
N ALA A 286 18.32 9.86 14.68
CA ALA A 286 18.13 10.98 13.77
C ALA A 286 17.56 12.22 14.49
N LEU A 287 16.49 12.06 15.28
CA LEU A 287 15.93 13.11 16.15
C LEU A 287 16.98 13.67 17.12
N ASN A 288 17.75 12.78 17.76
CA ASN A 288 18.79 13.16 18.71
C ASN A 288 19.92 13.96 18.04
N SER A 289 20.32 13.60 16.81
CA SER A 289 21.35 14.31 16.03
C SER A 289 20.95 15.74 15.67
N MET A 290 19.65 15.99 15.46
CA MET A 290 19.09 17.32 15.20
C MET A 290 18.75 18.09 16.49
N GLY A 291 18.93 17.48 17.67
CA GLY A 291 18.67 18.09 18.98
C GLY A 291 17.26 17.89 19.54
N PHE A 292 16.37 17.18 18.83
CA PHE A 292 14.96 17.00 19.18
C PHE A 292 14.71 15.76 20.05
N GLN A 293 15.56 15.58 21.06
CA GLN A 293 15.54 14.42 21.96
C GLN A 293 14.20 14.24 22.70
N GLY A 294 13.52 15.35 23.03
CA GLY A 294 12.22 15.36 23.71
C GLY A 294 11.00 15.12 22.81
N VAL A 295 11.17 14.97 21.49
CA VAL A 295 10.05 14.64 20.59
C VAL A 295 9.75 13.14 20.70
N GLU A 296 8.52 12.82 21.11
CA GLU A 296 7.99 11.46 21.18
C GLU A 296 7.85 10.85 19.78
N ILE A 297 8.13 9.55 19.63
CA ILE A 297 7.89 8.82 18.37
C ILE A 297 6.52 8.14 18.45
N MET A 298 5.78 8.17 17.34
CA MET A 298 4.56 7.39 17.13
C MET A 298 4.75 6.53 15.88
N ILE A 299 4.35 5.26 15.94
CA ILE A 299 4.37 4.35 14.80
C ILE A 299 3.00 4.43 14.13
N SER A 300 2.87 5.29 13.13
CA SER A 300 1.58 5.54 12.45
C SER A 300 1.12 4.37 11.59
N GLU A 301 2.05 3.60 11.03
CA GLU A 301 1.77 2.41 10.24
C GLU A 301 2.90 1.39 10.42
N THR A 302 2.54 0.15 10.73
CA THR A 302 3.44 -1.00 10.60
C THR A 302 2.63 -2.30 10.46
N GLY A 303 3.08 -3.23 9.62
CA GLY A 303 2.32 -4.43 9.32
C GLY A 303 3.09 -5.45 8.49
N TRP A 304 2.43 -6.58 8.22
CA TRP A 304 2.99 -7.66 7.38
C TRP A 304 1.84 -8.35 6.61
N PRO A 305 1.93 -8.51 5.29
CA PRO A 305 0.85 -9.06 4.49
C PRO A 305 0.77 -10.59 4.62
N TYR A 306 -0.44 -11.15 4.73
CA TYR A 306 -0.64 -12.60 4.88
C TYR A 306 -0.63 -13.38 3.55
N LYS A 307 -0.65 -12.65 2.42
CA LYS A 307 -0.70 -13.14 1.04
C LYS A 307 -0.11 -12.07 0.13
N GLY A 308 0.45 -12.46 -1.01
CA GLY A 308 0.97 -11.56 -2.04
C GLY A 308 1.00 -12.24 -3.40
N ASP A 309 1.61 -11.59 -4.39
CA ASP A 309 1.85 -12.18 -5.71
C ASP A 309 2.98 -13.23 -5.64
N ASN A 310 3.04 -14.16 -6.60
CA ASN A 310 4.05 -15.23 -6.63
C ASN A 310 5.51 -14.73 -6.71
N SER A 311 5.72 -13.45 -7.03
CA SER A 311 7.01 -12.76 -7.05
C SER A 311 7.37 -12.06 -5.73
N GLU A 312 6.46 -12.00 -4.76
CA GLU A 312 6.68 -11.35 -3.47
C GLU A 312 7.23 -12.35 -2.45
N VAL A 313 8.39 -12.04 -1.86
CA VAL A 313 9.03 -12.88 -0.83
C VAL A 313 8.70 -12.32 0.55
N GLY A 314 8.07 -13.14 1.39
CA GLY A 314 7.66 -12.75 2.75
C GLY A 314 6.16 -12.84 3.06
N PRO A 315 5.22 -12.56 2.12
CA PRO A 315 3.80 -12.64 2.43
C PRO A 315 3.36 -14.08 2.74
N SER A 316 2.91 -14.34 3.97
CA SER A 316 2.32 -15.62 4.37
C SER A 316 1.50 -15.49 5.65
N MET A 317 0.53 -16.38 5.84
CA MET A 317 -0.30 -16.42 7.04
C MET A 317 0.52 -16.55 8.32
N ASP A 318 1.55 -17.40 8.31
CA ASP A 318 2.43 -17.65 9.46
C ASP A 318 3.34 -16.46 9.74
N ASN A 319 3.89 -15.80 8.72
CA ASN A 319 4.74 -14.62 8.88
C ASN A 319 3.93 -13.42 9.38
N ALA A 320 2.73 -13.18 8.83
CA ALA A 320 1.85 -12.10 9.28
C ALA A 320 1.40 -12.29 10.73
N LYS A 321 0.97 -13.51 11.07
CA LYS A 321 0.61 -13.89 12.45
C LYS A 321 1.79 -13.76 13.41
N ALA A 322 2.98 -14.22 13.02
CA ALA A 322 4.19 -14.10 13.84
C ALA A 322 4.58 -12.63 14.05
N TYR A 323 4.59 -11.83 12.98
CA TYR A 323 4.96 -10.41 13.06
C TYR A 323 4.04 -9.63 14.00
N ILE A 324 2.73 -9.65 13.73
CA ILE A 324 1.75 -8.87 14.51
C ILE A 324 1.65 -9.42 15.94
N GLY A 325 1.59 -10.75 16.12
CA GLY A 325 1.50 -11.37 17.44
C GLY A 325 2.70 -11.07 18.33
N ASN A 326 3.92 -11.13 17.78
CA ASN A 326 5.13 -10.82 18.54
C ASN A 326 5.32 -9.31 18.76
N LEU A 327 4.92 -8.45 17.82
CA LEU A 327 4.86 -6.99 18.02
C LEU A 327 3.91 -6.64 19.17
N ILE A 328 2.71 -7.22 19.20
CA ILE A 328 1.75 -7.05 20.30
C ILE A 328 2.34 -7.54 21.64
N ALA A 329 3.06 -8.66 21.64
CA ALA A 329 3.72 -9.17 22.84
C ALA A 329 4.85 -8.25 23.33
N HIS A 330 5.71 -7.76 22.42
CA HIS A 330 6.73 -6.75 22.71
C HIS A 330 6.09 -5.48 23.30
N LEU A 331 5.07 -4.92 22.64
CA LEU A 331 4.38 -3.72 23.10
C LEU A 331 3.73 -3.90 24.48
N ARG A 332 3.10 -5.06 24.73
CA ARG A 332 2.52 -5.40 26.04
C ARG A 332 3.55 -5.60 27.15
N SER A 333 4.78 -5.95 26.82
CA SER A 333 5.87 -6.12 27.81
C SER A 333 6.33 -4.80 28.44
N LYS A 334 6.06 -3.66 27.79
CA LYS A 334 6.52 -2.31 28.17
C LYS A 334 8.05 -2.17 28.29
N VAL A 335 8.82 -3.08 27.66
CA VAL A 335 10.29 -3.01 27.63
C VAL A 335 10.81 -1.78 26.86
N GLY A 336 10.06 -1.33 25.85
CA GLY A 336 10.48 -0.25 24.96
C GLY A 336 11.61 -0.65 24.02
N THR A 337 12.16 0.31 23.28
CA THR A 337 13.34 0.09 22.44
C THR A 337 14.63 0.29 23.26
N PRO A 338 15.80 -0.22 22.81
CA PRO A 338 17.07 0.00 23.50
C PRO A 338 17.45 1.46 23.80
N LEU A 339 17.08 2.43 22.95
CA LEU A 339 17.26 3.88 23.22
C LEU A 339 16.05 4.55 23.90
N MET A 340 14.90 3.87 24.01
CA MET A 340 13.70 4.34 24.71
C MET A 340 13.14 3.28 25.69
N PRO A 341 13.92 2.81 26.66
CA PRO A 341 13.53 1.69 27.52
C PRO A 341 12.45 2.07 28.54
N GLY A 342 11.61 1.09 28.90
CA GLY A 342 10.60 1.19 29.96
C GLY A 342 9.27 1.86 29.56
N LYS A 343 9.09 2.20 28.28
CA LYS A 343 7.86 2.77 27.73
C LYS A 343 7.53 2.10 26.39
N SER A 344 6.29 1.66 26.20
CA SER A 344 5.82 1.19 24.89
C SER A 344 5.66 2.36 23.92
N VAL A 345 6.08 2.19 22.66
CA VAL A 345 5.86 3.17 21.60
C VAL A 345 4.42 3.07 21.09
N ASP A 346 3.73 4.20 20.97
CA ASP A 346 2.36 4.29 20.45
C ASP A 346 2.31 3.71 19.02
N THR A 347 1.65 2.56 18.82
CA THR A 347 1.79 1.78 17.58
C THR A 347 0.46 1.40 16.94
N TYR A 348 0.30 1.78 15.67
CA TYR A 348 -0.91 1.57 14.88
C TYR A 348 -0.67 0.49 13.83
N LEU A 349 -1.28 -0.67 14.04
CA LEU A 349 -1.16 -1.83 13.16
C LEU A 349 -1.81 -1.56 11.80
N PHE A 350 -1.11 -1.88 10.70
CA PHE A 350 -1.65 -1.83 9.34
C PHE A 350 -2.03 -3.26 8.89
N ALA A 351 -3.30 -3.59 8.66
CA ALA A 351 -4.51 -2.75 8.74
C ALA A 351 -5.70 -3.51 9.37
N LEU A 352 -6.77 -2.78 9.73
CA LEU A 352 -7.95 -3.36 10.37
C LEU A 352 -8.67 -4.39 9.47
N TYR A 353 -8.79 -4.06 8.17
CA TYR A 353 -9.42 -4.87 7.13
C TYR A 353 -8.51 -4.96 5.90
N ASP A 354 -8.78 -5.92 5.02
CA ASP A 354 -8.22 -5.91 3.67
C ASP A 354 -8.88 -4.81 2.83
N GLU A 355 -8.06 -3.95 2.23
CA GLU A 355 -8.51 -2.88 1.34
C GLU A 355 -8.46 -3.37 -0.12
N ASP A 356 -9.51 -4.06 -0.57
CA ASP A 356 -9.50 -4.82 -1.83
C ASP A 356 -9.42 -3.97 -3.12
N LEU A 357 -9.70 -2.67 -3.04
CA LEU A 357 -9.51 -1.73 -4.15
C LEU A 357 -8.11 -1.09 -4.17
N LYS A 358 -7.19 -1.42 -3.23
CA LYS A 358 -5.84 -0.84 -3.24
C LYS A 358 -5.08 -1.22 -4.52
N PRO A 359 -4.47 -0.25 -5.24
CA PRO A 359 -3.62 -0.52 -6.39
C PRO A 359 -2.27 -1.13 -5.97
N GLY A 360 -1.52 -1.67 -6.93
CA GLY A 360 -0.19 -2.26 -6.68
C GLY A 360 -0.20 -3.79 -6.53
N PRO A 361 0.85 -4.38 -5.93
CA PRO A 361 0.96 -5.84 -5.72
C PRO A 361 -0.19 -6.42 -4.90
N ALA A 362 -0.37 -7.74 -4.92
CA ALA A 362 -1.43 -8.39 -4.15
C ALA A 362 -1.23 -8.30 -2.63
N SER A 363 -0.02 -8.07 -2.13
CA SER A 363 0.25 -7.77 -0.71
C SER A 363 -0.55 -6.58 -0.18
N GLU A 364 -0.68 -5.50 -0.97
CA GLU A 364 -1.42 -4.29 -0.63
C GLU A 364 -2.90 -4.54 -0.31
N ARG A 365 -3.45 -5.66 -0.80
CA ARG A 365 -4.84 -6.12 -0.61
C ARG A 365 -4.93 -7.31 0.36
N SER A 366 -3.95 -7.47 1.25
CA SER A 366 -3.80 -8.65 2.13
C SER A 366 -3.09 -8.34 3.46
N PHE A 367 -3.36 -7.16 4.06
CA PHE A 367 -2.84 -6.71 5.37
C PHE A 367 -3.88 -6.79 6.51
N GLY A 368 -5.12 -7.19 6.23
CA GLY A 368 -6.24 -7.14 7.16
C GLY A 368 -6.12 -8.10 8.35
N LEU A 369 -6.17 -7.54 9.56
CA LEU A 369 -6.29 -8.30 10.81
C LEU A 369 -7.65 -9.00 10.95
N PHE A 370 -8.69 -8.39 10.39
CA PHE A 370 -10.05 -8.92 10.31
C PHE A 370 -10.54 -8.92 8.86
N LYS A 371 -11.52 -9.77 8.58
CA LYS A 371 -12.26 -9.78 7.32
C LYS A 371 -13.50 -8.89 7.41
N PRO A 372 -14.14 -8.55 6.28
CA PRO A 372 -15.38 -7.76 6.29
C PRO A 372 -16.55 -8.44 7.03
N ASP A 373 -16.53 -9.76 7.20
CA ASP A 373 -17.47 -10.52 8.03
C ASP A 373 -17.23 -10.40 9.56
N LEU A 374 -16.29 -9.55 9.97
CA LEU A 374 -15.83 -9.31 11.35
C LEU A 374 -15.07 -10.48 11.99
N THR A 375 -14.81 -11.58 11.27
CA THR A 375 -13.92 -12.65 11.76
C THR A 375 -12.46 -12.23 11.68
N MET A 376 -11.62 -12.75 12.58
CA MET A 376 -10.17 -12.58 12.48
C MET A 376 -9.63 -13.30 11.23
N THR A 377 -8.68 -12.67 10.54
CA THR A 377 -7.90 -13.32 9.48
C THR A 377 -6.96 -14.36 10.09
N TYR A 378 -6.33 -14.00 11.22
CA TYR A 378 -5.52 -14.87 12.07
C TYR A 378 -5.57 -14.37 13.51
N ASP A 379 -5.49 -15.27 14.49
CA ASP A 379 -5.39 -14.87 15.91
C ASP A 379 -4.00 -14.34 16.24
N ALA A 380 -3.90 -13.02 16.38
CA ALA A 380 -2.72 -12.29 16.85
C ALA A 380 -2.80 -11.92 18.35
N GLY A 381 -3.70 -12.54 19.12
CA GLY A 381 -3.84 -12.31 20.56
C GLY A 381 -4.55 -10.99 20.92
N LEU A 382 -5.35 -10.42 20.01
CA LEU A 382 -6.03 -9.14 20.19
C LEU A 382 -7.33 -9.20 21.01
N SER A 383 -7.92 -10.38 21.24
CA SER A 383 -9.19 -10.50 21.98
C SER A 383 -9.05 -10.13 23.48
N LYS A 384 -9.99 -9.34 24.01
CA LYS A 384 -10.15 -9.15 25.47
C LYS A 384 -10.67 -10.39 26.19
N SER A 385 -11.20 -11.39 25.48
CA SER A 385 -11.71 -12.64 26.05
C SER A 385 -10.65 -13.74 26.19
N SER A 386 -9.41 -13.49 25.74
CA SER A 386 -8.27 -14.37 26.03
C SER A 386 -8.07 -14.43 27.54
N PRO A 387 -8.17 -15.60 28.19
CA PRO A 387 -8.11 -15.66 29.65
C PRO A 387 -6.73 -15.20 30.13
N THR A 388 -6.70 -14.15 30.95
CA THR A 388 -5.55 -13.83 31.79
C THR A 388 -5.17 -15.11 32.55
N PRO A 389 -3.90 -15.57 32.52
CA PRO A 389 -3.47 -16.72 33.30
C PRO A 389 -3.84 -16.48 34.77
N SER A 390 -4.81 -17.25 35.28
CA SER A 390 -5.50 -16.91 36.51
C SER A 390 -4.56 -17.05 37.70
N THR A 391 -4.06 -15.93 38.21
CA THR A 391 -3.19 -15.88 39.39
C THR A 391 -3.94 -16.45 40.60
N PRO A 392 -3.53 -17.60 41.16
CA PRO A 392 -4.20 -18.16 42.32
C PRO A 392 -3.97 -17.27 43.53
N LYS A 393 -5.04 -16.76 44.14
CA LYS A 393 -4.97 -15.92 45.34
C LYS A 393 -4.71 -16.76 46.59
N THR A 394 -3.48 -16.75 47.08
CA THR A 394 -3.09 -17.14 48.45
C THR A 394 -1.91 -16.25 48.92
N PRO A 395 -1.65 -16.13 50.24
CA PRO A 395 -1.43 -14.79 50.81
C PRO A 395 -0.02 -14.20 50.70
N VAL A 396 0.06 -12.88 50.89
CA VAL A 396 1.31 -12.11 50.91
C VAL A 396 2.12 -12.40 52.18
N THR A 397 3.35 -12.89 52.02
CA THR A 397 4.48 -12.78 52.97
C THR A 397 5.80 -12.95 52.18
N PRO A 398 6.97 -12.54 52.71
CA PRO A 398 8.02 -11.93 51.87
C PRO A 398 8.92 -12.91 51.09
N SER A 399 9.57 -12.36 50.06
CA SER A 399 10.33 -13.05 49.01
C SER A 399 11.42 -14.01 49.53
N PRO A 400 11.40 -15.30 49.11
CA PRO A 400 12.57 -16.17 49.17
C PRO A 400 13.61 -15.77 48.11
N LYS A 401 14.90 -16.03 48.39
CA LYS A 401 16.02 -15.77 47.45
C LYS A 401 16.12 -16.85 46.38
N SER A 402 16.84 -16.55 45.30
CA SER A 402 17.03 -17.44 44.15
C SER A 402 17.70 -18.77 44.50
N SER A 403 17.20 -19.85 43.89
CA SER A 403 17.87 -21.13 43.77
C SER A 403 17.95 -21.52 42.29
N LYS A 404 19.12 -21.99 41.84
CA LYS A 404 19.36 -22.30 40.42
C LYS A 404 18.80 -23.68 40.08
N ALA A 405 17.63 -23.74 39.45
CA ALA A 405 17.21 -24.95 38.75
C ALA A 405 18.29 -25.31 37.70
N SER A 406 18.63 -26.60 37.58
CA SER A 406 19.90 -27.04 36.98
C SER A 406 19.77 -28.16 35.95
N TRP A 407 18.58 -28.75 35.82
CA TRP A 407 18.26 -29.79 34.83
C TRP A 407 16.98 -29.45 34.08
N CYS A 408 16.88 -29.91 32.83
CA CYS A 408 15.66 -29.82 32.02
C CYS A 408 15.09 -31.23 31.78
N LEU A 409 13.81 -31.44 32.07
CA LEU A 409 13.16 -32.75 32.00
C LEU A 409 11.81 -32.65 31.26
N PRO A 410 11.32 -33.74 30.62
CA PRO A 410 9.94 -33.79 30.15
C PRO A 410 8.95 -33.67 31.32
N LYS A 411 7.80 -33.05 31.09
CA LYS A 411 6.67 -33.09 32.04
C LYS A 411 6.07 -34.50 32.10
N ALA A 412 5.46 -34.85 33.22
CA ALA A 412 4.67 -36.07 33.33
C ALA A 412 3.39 -35.98 32.48
N GLY A 413 3.02 -37.06 31.80
CA GLY A 413 1.79 -37.12 30.98
C GLY A 413 1.91 -36.57 29.56
N ILE A 414 3.10 -36.23 29.09
CA ILE A 414 3.36 -35.91 27.67
C ILE A 414 3.27 -37.19 26.83
N SER A 415 2.69 -37.10 25.62
CA SER A 415 2.53 -38.26 24.73
C SER A 415 3.83 -38.69 24.06
N ASP A 416 3.94 -39.97 23.70
CA ASP A 416 5.12 -40.52 23.02
C ASP A 416 5.43 -39.77 21.71
N THR A 417 4.41 -39.37 20.93
CA THR A 417 4.60 -38.56 19.72
C THR A 417 5.29 -37.22 20.00
N GLN A 418 4.99 -36.59 21.13
CA GLN A 418 5.64 -35.34 21.55
C GLN A 418 7.03 -35.58 22.13
N LEU A 419 7.23 -36.69 22.87
CA LEU A 419 8.57 -37.09 23.36
C LEU A 419 9.53 -37.43 22.20
N GLN A 420 9.03 -38.09 21.15
CA GLN A 420 9.81 -38.35 19.93
C GLN A 420 10.15 -37.06 19.20
N ALA A 421 9.18 -36.16 18.99
CA ALA A 421 9.44 -34.86 18.38
C ALA A 421 10.48 -34.03 19.16
N ASN A 422 10.45 -34.07 20.50
CA ASN A 422 11.45 -33.42 21.34
C ASN A 422 12.85 -34.06 21.22
N LEU A 423 12.92 -35.38 21.16
CA LEU A 423 14.15 -36.15 21.02
C LEU A 423 14.79 -35.87 19.65
N ASP A 424 14.01 -35.99 18.57
CA ASP A 424 14.45 -35.74 17.20
C ASP A 424 14.92 -34.29 17.04
N TYR A 425 14.15 -33.33 17.56
CA TYR A 425 14.54 -31.92 17.60
C TYR A 425 15.85 -31.71 18.35
N ALA A 426 15.99 -32.27 19.57
CA ALA A 426 17.19 -32.09 20.39
C ALA A 426 18.44 -32.64 19.68
N CYS A 427 18.37 -33.85 19.11
CA CYS A 427 19.47 -34.45 18.36
C CYS A 427 19.78 -33.68 17.06
N ALA A 428 18.77 -33.10 16.39
CA ALA A 428 18.97 -32.26 15.21
C ALA A 428 19.68 -30.92 15.52
N GLN A 429 19.67 -30.44 16.77
CA GLN A 429 20.43 -29.24 17.19
C GLN A 429 21.94 -29.51 17.44
N GLY A 430 22.49 -30.62 16.96
CA GLY A 430 23.94 -30.87 16.97
C GLY A 430 24.52 -31.29 18.32
N ILE A 431 23.70 -31.80 19.24
CA ILE A 431 24.17 -32.45 20.47
C ILE A 431 24.54 -33.91 20.22
N ASP A 432 25.44 -34.48 21.02
CA ASP A 432 25.78 -35.89 20.92
C ASP A 432 24.68 -36.79 21.49
N CYS A 433 23.86 -37.35 20.59
CA CYS A 433 22.88 -38.38 20.88
C CYS A 433 23.40 -39.82 20.70
N SER A 434 24.69 -40.04 20.44
CA SER A 434 25.27 -41.39 20.41
C SER A 434 25.17 -42.16 21.75
N PRO A 435 25.21 -41.53 22.95
CA PRO A 435 25.11 -42.27 24.21
C PRO A 435 23.75 -42.94 24.46
N ILE A 436 22.70 -42.51 23.75
CA ILE A 436 21.34 -43.08 23.83
C ILE A 436 20.98 -43.99 22.64
N GLN A 437 21.96 -44.36 21.81
CA GLN A 437 21.79 -45.40 20.79
C GLN A 437 22.08 -46.81 21.36
N PRO A 438 21.64 -47.91 20.72
CA PRO A 438 21.87 -49.27 21.20
C PRO A 438 23.36 -49.55 21.49
N GLY A 439 23.66 -49.92 22.74
CA GLY A 439 25.03 -50.13 23.24
C GLY A 439 25.70 -48.88 23.84
N GLY A 440 25.06 -47.71 23.77
CA GLY A 440 25.54 -46.46 24.38
C GLY A 440 25.36 -46.41 25.91
N ALA A 441 26.20 -45.62 26.58
CA ALA A 441 26.27 -45.56 28.05
C ALA A 441 25.02 -45.00 28.76
N CYS A 442 24.10 -44.37 28.01
CA CYS A 442 22.84 -43.81 28.47
C CYS A 442 21.61 -44.53 27.88
N PHE A 443 21.81 -45.61 27.11
CA PHE A 443 20.74 -46.34 26.42
C PHE A 443 19.71 -46.95 27.37
N GLU A 444 20.15 -47.43 28.53
CA GLU A 444 19.27 -48.05 29.53
C GLU A 444 18.82 -47.08 30.64
N PRO A 445 17.53 -47.12 31.05
CA PRO A 445 16.48 -48.00 30.54
C PRO A 445 16.01 -47.56 29.14
N ASN A 446 15.90 -48.52 28.21
CA ASN A 446 15.49 -48.30 26.83
C ASN A 446 14.00 -47.90 26.74
N THR A 447 13.73 -46.62 27.01
CA THR A 447 12.41 -46.00 26.91
C THR A 447 12.53 -44.60 26.33
N LEU A 448 11.55 -44.21 25.51
CA LEU A 448 11.54 -42.93 24.82
C LEU A 448 11.61 -41.73 25.80
N ALA A 449 10.92 -41.82 26.94
CA ALA A 449 10.98 -40.79 27.98
C ALA A 449 12.39 -40.61 28.58
N SER A 450 13.16 -41.69 28.74
CA SER A 450 14.55 -41.64 29.23
C SER A 450 15.51 -41.05 28.19
N HIS A 451 15.36 -41.45 26.92
CA HIS A 451 16.18 -40.93 25.81
C HIS A 451 15.90 -39.45 25.55
N ALA A 452 14.61 -39.07 25.48
CA ALA A 452 14.19 -37.67 25.38
C ALA A 452 14.70 -36.84 26.57
N SER A 453 14.57 -37.34 27.81
CA SER A 453 15.08 -36.66 29.01
C SER A 453 16.59 -36.39 28.95
N TYR A 454 17.39 -37.35 28.46
CA TYR A 454 18.83 -37.15 28.25
C TYR A 454 19.12 -36.05 27.20
N ALA A 455 18.52 -36.16 26.01
CA ALA A 455 18.75 -35.24 24.90
C ALA A 455 18.24 -33.81 25.20
N MET A 456 17.04 -33.69 25.77
CA MET A 456 16.44 -32.41 26.16
C MET A 456 17.26 -31.72 27.26
N ASN A 457 17.76 -32.48 28.24
CA ASN A 457 18.69 -31.92 29.22
C ASN A 457 20.01 -31.50 28.57
N LEU A 458 20.63 -32.33 27.74
CA LEU A 458 21.92 -32.04 27.12
C LEU A 458 21.87 -30.77 26.23
N LEU A 459 20.77 -30.57 25.49
CA LEU A 459 20.53 -29.31 24.78
C LEU A 459 20.45 -28.13 25.75
N TYR A 460 19.63 -28.22 26.81
CA TYR A 460 19.51 -27.18 27.82
C TYR A 460 20.85 -26.84 28.51
N GLN A 461 21.71 -27.83 28.78
CA GLN A 461 23.06 -27.61 29.32
C GLN A 461 23.92 -26.82 28.33
N ASN A 462 23.95 -27.23 27.06
CA ASN A 462 24.83 -26.66 26.03
C ASN A 462 24.36 -25.28 25.51
N SER A 463 23.05 -25.03 25.47
CA SER A 463 22.47 -23.75 25.02
C SER A 463 22.50 -22.63 26.07
N GLY A 464 23.21 -22.82 27.20
CA GLY A 464 23.40 -21.78 28.22
C GLY A 464 22.34 -21.71 29.33
N ARG A 465 21.58 -22.79 29.57
CA ARG A 465 20.72 -22.98 30.76
C ARG A 465 19.60 -21.96 31.03
N ASN A 466 19.22 -21.13 30.06
CA ASN A 466 18.08 -20.22 30.22
C ASN A 466 16.73 -20.97 30.24
N PRO A 467 15.68 -20.49 30.93
CA PRO A 467 14.42 -21.22 31.07
C PRO A 467 13.73 -21.57 29.75
N TRP A 468 13.80 -20.69 28.75
CA TRP A 468 13.22 -20.91 27.42
C TRP A 468 13.92 -22.04 26.64
N ASN A 469 15.19 -22.34 26.94
CA ASN A 469 15.87 -23.53 26.42
C ASN A 469 15.34 -24.85 27.02
N CYS A 470 14.38 -24.77 27.95
CA CYS A 470 13.67 -25.90 28.54
C CYS A 470 12.14 -25.77 28.38
N ASP A 471 11.68 -25.12 27.31
CA ASP A 471 10.25 -25.08 27.00
C ASP A 471 9.79 -26.33 26.22
N PHE A 472 10.46 -26.63 25.10
CA PHE A 472 10.12 -27.73 24.18
C PHE A 472 8.62 -27.73 23.82
N SER A 473 8.12 -26.62 23.27
CA SER A 473 6.68 -26.43 22.98
C SER A 473 5.79 -26.67 24.22
N GLN A 474 6.22 -26.09 25.35
CA GLN A 474 5.68 -26.25 26.70
C GLN A 474 5.63 -27.70 27.23
N THR A 475 6.28 -28.68 26.60
CA THR A 475 6.28 -30.08 27.08
C THR A 475 7.36 -30.37 28.11
N ALA A 476 8.36 -29.50 28.29
CA ALA A 476 9.43 -29.65 29.27
C ALA A 476 9.23 -28.78 30.53
N THR A 477 10.02 -29.05 31.56
CA THR A 477 10.11 -28.28 32.79
C THR A 477 11.52 -28.27 33.37
N LEU A 478 11.90 -27.15 33.97
CA LEU A 478 13.11 -27.08 34.79
C LEU A 478 12.93 -27.91 36.07
N SER A 479 14.03 -28.49 36.54
CA SER A 479 14.12 -29.26 37.78
C SER A 479 15.34 -28.84 38.60
N SER A 480 15.15 -28.77 39.92
CA SER A 480 16.21 -28.74 40.93
C SER A 480 16.67 -30.13 41.37
N ASN A 481 15.96 -31.18 40.95
CA ASN A 481 16.27 -32.58 41.24
C ASN A 481 16.90 -33.24 40.01
N ASN A 482 18.13 -33.76 40.18
CA ASN A 482 18.83 -34.55 39.18
C ASN A 482 18.13 -35.93 39.00
N PRO A 483 17.76 -36.34 37.77
CA PRO A 483 17.13 -37.63 37.50
C PRO A 483 18.14 -38.79 37.63
N ARG A 484 18.47 -39.19 38.86
CA ARG A 484 19.42 -40.28 39.17
C ARG A 484 18.92 -41.71 38.85
N THR A 485 18.10 -41.88 37.82
CA THR A 485 17.66 -43.20 37.30
C THR A 485 18.65 -43.78 36.30
N ASN A 486 19.33 -42.94 35.52
CA ASN A 486 20.30 -43.38 34.51
C ASN A 486 21.73 -43.31 35.08
N ARG A 487 22.57 -44.29 34.74
CA ARG A 487 23.85 -44.54 35.42
C ARG A 487 25.02 -43.65 34.99
N ALA A 488 24.77 -42.64 34.16
CA ALA A 488 25.76 -41.71 33.62
C ALA A 488 25.69 -40.34 34.31
N SER A 489 26.80 -39.89 34.88
CA SER A 489 26.88 -38.63 35.63
C SER A 489 26.83 -37.39 34.71
N LEU A 490 25.71 -36.65 34.77
CA LEU A 490 25.53 -35.36 34.09
C LEU A 490 26.40 -34.26 34.74
N VAL A 491 27.68 -34.17 34.35
CA VAL A 491 28.62 -33.11 34.74
C VAL A 491 29.46 -32.71 33.51
N GLY A 492 29.59 -31.41 33.24
CA GLY A 492 30.44 -30.89 32.15
C GLY A 492 31.90 -30.67 32.57
N GLN A 493 32.79 -30.47 31.60
CA GLN A 493 34.18 -30.07 31.82
C GLN A 493 34.55 -28.82 31.01
N GLU A 494 35.59 -28.13 31.48
CA GLU A 494 36.01 -26.80 31.03
C GLU A 494 37.06 -26.87 29.91
N SER A 495 37.20 -25.78 29.14
CA SER A 495 38.17 -25.66 28.05
C SER A 495 39.59 -25.29 28.54
N PRO A 496 40.63 -25.71 27.81
CA PRO A 496 41.89 -24.97 27.73
C PRO A 496 42.19 -24.43 26.33
N GLN A 497 42.83 -23.26 26.25
CA GLN A 497 43.39 -22.69 25.02
C GLN A 497 44.84 -23.16 24.80
N PHE A 498 45.33 -23.25 23.55
CA PHE A 498 46.37 -22.33 22.98
C PHE A 498 46.95 -22.78 21.61
N THR A 499 46.89 -21.87 20.63
CA THR A 499 47.79 -21.63 19.47
C THR A 499 48.60 -22.76 18.79
N LYS A 500 48.51 -22.83 17.45
CA LYS A 500 49.57 -22.28 16.55
C LYS A 500 49.12 -22.07 15.09
N VAL A 501 49.98 -21.46 14.28
CA VAL A 501 49.75 -20.92 12.92
C VAL A 501 50.68 -21.58 11.90
N VAL A 502 50.22 -21.80 10.65
CA VAL A 502 50.98 -21.63 9.38
C VAL A 502 50.03 -21.86 8.16
N PRO A 503 50.19 -21.17 6.99
CA PRO A 503 49.19 -21.19 5.90
C PRO A 503 49.66 -21.74 4.54
N MET A 504 48.70 -22.19 3.71
CA MET A 504 48.72 -22.28 2.23
C MET A 504 47.27 -22.57 1.76
N GLY A 505 46.80 -22.20 0.56
CA GLY A 505 47.39 -21.44 -0.55
C GLY A 505 46.28 -20.94 -1.51
N ALA A 506 46.61 -20.10 -2.49
CA ALA A 506 45.61 -19.44 -3.35
C ALA A 506 45.16 -20.29 -4.56
N ILE A 507 43.93 -20.08 -5.03
CA ILE A 507 43.43 -20.51 -6.34
C ILE A 507 42.81 -19.30 -7.05
N THR A 508 43.26 -19.02 -8.27
CA THR A 508 42.76 -17.94 -9.15
C THR A 508 41.68 -18.45 -10.12
N PRO A 509 40.80 -17.58 -10.65
CA PRO A 509 39.69 -18.00 -11.50
C PRO A 509 40.12 -18.34 -12.93
N VAL A 510 39.46 -19.34 -13.52
CA VAL A 510 39.63 -19.72 -14.93
C VAL A 510 38.77 -18.83 -15.84
N LYS A 511 39.38 -18.29 -16.91
CA LYS A 511 38.67 -17.69 -18.05
C LYS A 511 38.76 -18.59 -19.27
N VAL A 512 37.62 -18.87 -19.90
CA VAL A 512 37.47 -19.34 -21.29
C VAL A 512 36.11 -18.83 -21.76
N ALA A 513 35.86 -18.28 -22.93
CA ALA A 513 36.58 -17.52 -23.97
C ALA A 513 35.48 -17.22 -25.01
N GLU A 514 35.57 -16.13 -25.75
CA GLU A 514 34.51 -15.72 -26.70
C GLU A 514 34.57 -16.50 -28.03
N ALA A 515 33.45 -16.56 -28.75
CA ALA A 515 33.41 -16.90 -30.17
C ALA A 515 32.55 -15.87 -30.93
N ASN A 516 33.18 -15.11 -31.82
CA ASN A 516 32.55 -14.01 -32.58
C ASN A 516 32.40 -14.36 -34.07
N ASN A 517 31.28 -13.98 -34.68
CA ASN A 517 31.11 -13.73 -36.13
C ASN A 517 29.78 -12.97 -36.32
N HIS A 518 29.78 -11.72 -36.82
CA HIS A 518 29.82 -11.31 -38.24
C HIS A 518 28.49 -11.55 -39.00
N ARG A 519 27.94 -10.60 -39.80
CA ARG A 519 28.37 -9.23 -40.19
C ARG A 519 27.22 -8.38 -40.79
N ASN A 520 27.30 -7.07 -40.56
CA ASN A 520 26.98 -5.90 -41.44
C ASN A 520 25.63 -5.71 -42.18
N ILE A 521 24.92 -4.63 -41.77
CA ILE A 521 24.61 -3.39 -42.53
C ILE A 521 24.05 -3.47 -43.98
N ILE A 522 22.85 -2.92 -44.20
CA ILE A 522 22.48 -2.06 -45.36
C ILE A 522 21.63 -0.87 -44.85
N THR A 523 21.63 0.27 -45.56
CA THR A 523 21.03 1.56 -45.13
C THR A 523 19.88 2.06 -46.02
N SER A 524 18.75 2.43 -45.39
CA SER A 524 17.76 3.42 -45.87
C SER A 524 17.06 3.08 -47.22
N PRO A 525 16.18 3.95 -47.78
CA PRO A 525 14.74 3.86 -47.52
C PRO A 525 13.89 3.61 -48.78
N VAL A 526 12.68 3.06 -48.60
CA VAL A 526 11.70 2.84 -49.68
C VAL A 526 10.35 3.46 -49.31
N VAL A 527 9.73 4.17 -50.27
CA VAL A 527 8.42 4.81 -50.14
C VAL A 527 7.50 4.29 -51.24
N VAL A 528 6.38 3.66 -50.86
CA VAL A 528 5.24 3.30 -51.72
C VAL A 528 3.95 3.24 -50.85
N PRO A 529 2.74 3.34 -51.43
CA PRO A 529 1.67 4.14 -50.81
C PRO A 529 0.52 3.36 -50.16
N MET A 530 -0.35 4.09 -49.45
CA MET A 530 -1.64 3.59 -48.96
C MET A 530 -2.51 3.06 -50.10
N GLY A 531 -3.08 1.87 -49.91
CA GLY A 531 -4.04 1.23 -50.81
C GLY A 531 -5.15 0.51 -50.03
N ALA A 532 -6.38 0.57 -50.56
CA ALA A 532 -7.64 0.16 -49.95
C ALA A 532 -7.63 -1.09 -49.04
N ILE A 533 -8.20 -0.95 -47.84
CA ILE A 533 -8.55 -2.08 -46.96
C ILE A 533 -9.79 -2.79 -47.52
N THR A 534 -9.65 -4.07 -47.90
CA THR A 534 -10.78 -4.95 -48.22
C THR A 534 -11.13 -5.85 -47.03
N PRO A 535 -12.42 -6.13 -46.74
CA PRO A 535 -12.81 -7.05 -45.66
C PRO A 535 -12.35 -8.49 -45.94
N VAL A 536 -11.76 -9.15 -44.93
CA VAL A 536 -11.42 -10.57 -44.99
C VAL A 536 -12.72 -11.40 -44.94
N LYS A 537 -12.92 -12.28 -45.93
CA LYS A 537 -14.02 -13.25 -45.90
C LYS A 537 -13.75 -14.33 -44.86
N VAL A 538 -14.66 -14.48 -43.90
CA VAL A 538 -14.80 -15.73 -43.14
C VAL A 538 -15.45 -16.77 -44.07
N ALA A 539 -14.95 -18.00 -44.08
CA ALA A 539 -15.42 -19.05 -44.98
C ALA A 539 -16.83 -19.55 -44.61
N GLU A 540 -17.64 -19.87 -45.63
CA GLU A 540 -19.00 -20.38 -45.45
C GLU A 540 -19.01 -21.86 -45.05
N ALA A 541 -19.83 -22.21 -44.05
CA ALA A 541 -20.19 -23.58 -43.71
C ALA A 541 -21.69 -23.67 -43.39
N ASN A 542 -22.52 -23.56 -44.42
CA ASN A 542 -23.97 -23.68 -44.29
C ASN A 542 -24.41 -25.15 -44.14
N ASN A 543 -25.14 -25.49 -43.06
CA ASN A 543 -26.39 -26.24 -43.27
C ASN A 543 -27.42 -26.21 -42.10
N HIS A 544 -28.63 -25.80 -42.47
CA HIS A 544 -29.95 -26.26 -42.00
C HIS A 544 -30.45 -26.03 -40.55
N ARG A 545 -31.28 -24.97 -40.44
CA ARG A 545 -32.68 -24.96 -39.94
C ARG A 545 -33.01 -25.28 -38.46
N ASN A 546 -33.64 -24.27 -37.85
CA ASN A 546 -34.75 -24.33 -36.88
C ASN A 546 -34.65 -25.25 -35.65
N ILE A 547 -34.46 -24.63 -34.47
CA ILE A 547 -35.24 -24.88 -33.25
C ILE A 547 -35.53 -23.53 -32.59
N ILE A 548 -36.68 -23.41 -31.93
CA ILE A 548 -37.15 -22.21 -31.21
C ILE A 548 -37.15 -22.51 -29.70
N THR A 549 -37.00 -21.45 -28.87
CA THR A 549 -37.16 -21.44 -27.39
C THR A 549 -36.28 -22.37 -26.56
N SER A 550 -35.27 -21.79 -25.91
CA SER A 550 -34.78 -22.18 -24.57
C SER A 550 -34.00 -21.00 -23.95
N PRO A 551 -33.96 -20.84 -22.61
CA PRO A 551 -33.44 -19.62 -21.97
C PRO A 551 -31.91 -19.51 -22.02
N VAL A 552 -31.40 -18.37 -22.49
CA VAL A 552 -29.95 -18.10 -22.66
C VAL A 552 -29.29 -17.65 -21.35
N VAL A 553 -29.47 -18.44 -20.28
CA VAL A 553 -28.87 -18.19 -18.96
C VAL A 553 -27.66 -19.12 -18.70
N ALA A 554 -27.69 -20.33 -19.26
CA ALA A 554 -26.71 -21.39 -18.99
C ALA A 554 -25.21 -21.00 -19.07
N PRO A 555 -24.74 -20.22 -20.08
CA PRO A 555 -23.29 -20.02 -20.25
C PRO A 555 -22.62 -19.34 -19.06
N VAL A 556 -23.33 -18.42 -18.39
CA VAL A 556 -22.79 -17.66 -17.26
C VAL A 556 -22.66 -18.54 -16.01
N ASP A 557 -23.60 -19.46 -15.78
CA ASP A 557 -23.60 -20.33 -14.61
C ASP A 557 -22.68 -21.53 -14.74
N ASP A 558 -22.28 -21.92 -15.96
CA ASP A 558 -21.24 -22.94 -16.18
C ASP A 558 -19.82 -22.34 -16.13
N ILE A 559 -19.61 -21.13 -16.68
CA ILE A 559 -18.32 -20.41 -16.54
C ILE A 559 -18.00 -20.11 -15.06
N LYS A 560 -19.00 -19.78 -14.23
CA LYS A 560 -18.82 -19.61 -12.76
C LYS A 560 -18.22 -20.84 -12.06
N LYS A 561 -18.34 -22.04 -12.64
CA LYS A 561 -17.83 -23.30 -12.08
C LYS A 561 -16.44 -23.67 -12.58
N THR A 562 -15.97 -23.06 -13.68
CA THR A 562 -14.70 -23.41 -14.32
C THR A 562 -13.62 -22.44 -13.89
N HIS A 563 -12.52 -22.93 -13.36
CA HIS A 563 -11.42 -22.08 -12.88
C HIS A 563 -10.45 -21.78 -14.02
N LEU A 564 -9.93 -20.55 -14.11
CA LEU A 564 -9.02 -20.14 -15.21
C LEU A 564 -7.78 -21.06 -15.32
N ARG A 565 -7.28 -21.62 -14.21
CA ARG A 565 -6.20 -22.62 -14.22
C ARG A 565 -6.51 -23.85 -15.08
N GLU A 566 -7.77 -24.30 -15.09
CA GLU A 566 -8.23 -25.45 -15.87
C GLU A 566 -8.30 -25.07 -17.35
N LEU A 567 -8.89 -23.90 -17.65
CA LEU A 567 -8.93 -23.32 -19.00
C LEU A 567 -7.54 -23.03 -19.59
N MET A 568 -6.55 -22.73 -18.76
CA MET A 568 -5.14 -22.56 -19.17
C MET A 568 -4.38 -23.88 -19.34
N SER A 569 -4.91 -25.01 -18.83
CA SER A 569 -4.34 -26.34 -19.08
C SER A 569 -4.77 -26.94 -20.43
N ASP A 570 -5.92 -26.49 -20.96
CA ASP A 570 -6.33 -26.78 -22.33
C ASP A 570 -5.45 -25.99 -23.32
N THR A 571 -4.40 -26.67 -23.80
CA THR A 571 -3.41 -26.12 -24.72
C THR A 571 -4.02 -25.77 -26.09
N GLU A 572 -5.06 -26.48 -26.54
CA GLU A 572 -5.68 -26.21 -27.85
C GLU A 572 -6.67 -25.05 -27.77
N ARG A 573 -7.41 -24.90 -26.65
CA ARG A 573 -8.12 -23.65 -26.33
C ARG A 573 -7.15 -22.47 -26.29
N CYS A 574 -6.01 -22.59 -25.60
CA CYS A 574 -5.08 -21.47 -25.47
C CYS A 574 -4.54 -21.01 -26.84
N LYS A 575 -4.12 -21.95 -27.70
CA LYS A 575 -3.71 -21.64 -29.09
C LYS A 575 -4.83 -20.99 -29.90
N SER A 576 -6.05 -21.53 -29.84
CA SER A 576 -7.19 -21.03 -30.61
C SER A 576 -7.80 -19.73 -30.06
N MET A 577 -7.30 -19.24 -28.92
CA MET A 577 -7.61 -17.92 -28.37
C MET A 577 -6.45 -16.92 -28.51
N MET A 578 -5.37 -17.28 -29.22
CA MET A 578 -4.31 -16.36 -29.64
C MET A 578 -4.49 -15.98 -31.11
N PHE A 579 -4.32 -14.70 -31.45
CA PHE A 579 -4.40 -14.20 -32.82
C PHE A 579 -3.32 -13.15 -33.08
N GLU A 580 -2.60 -13.26 -34.20
CA GLU A 580 -1.58 -12.27 -34.60
C GLU A 580 -2.11 -11.39 -35.73
N PHE A 581 -1.97 -10.07 -35.59
CA PHE A 581 -2.36 -9.09 -36.59
C PHE A 581 -1.40 -7.90 -36.60
N ASP A 582 -0.84 -7.57 -37.76
CA ASP A 582 0.09 -6.42 -37.95
C ASP A 582 1.25 -6.39 -36.94
N GLY A 583 1.81 -7.57 -36.64
CA GLY A 583 2.88 -7.75 -35.63
C GLY A 583 2.43 -7.68 -34.16
N MET A 584 1.13 -7.50 -33.89
CA MET A 584 0.57 -7.54 -32.54
C MET A 584 -0.05 -8.91 -32.24
N LEU A 585 0.41 -9.56 -31.17
CA LEU A 585 -0.21 -10.76 -30.62
C LEU A 585 -1.34 -10.39 -29.66
N LEU A 586 -2.57 -10.77 -29.99
CA LEU A 586 -3.75 -10.68 -29.14
C LEU A 586 -3.98 -12.02 -28.46
N ASP A 587 -3.64 -12.11 -27.17
CA ASP A 587 -3.86 -13.29 -26.34
C ASP A 587 -5.15 -13.16 -25.51
N TYR A 588 -6.19 -13.91 -25.91
CA TYR A 588 -7.43 -14.05 -25.14
C TYR A 588 -7.45 -15.30 -24.26
N SER A 589 -6.42 -16.17 -24.28
CA SER A 589 -6.41 -17.43 -23.51
C SER A 589 -6.57 -17.19 -22.00
N GLN A 590 -6.03 -16.07 -21.51
CA GLN A 590 -6.08 -15.62 -20.12
C GLN A 590 -7.47 -15.10 -19.67
N GLN A 591 -8.43 -14.97 -20.58
CA GLN A 591 -9.81 -14.62 -20.23
C GLN A 591 -10.57 -15.84 -19.71
N CYS A 592 -11.44 -15.68 -18.70
CA CYS A 592 -12.30 -16.76 -18.22
C CYS A 592 -13.50 -16.96 -19.19
N ALA A 593 -13.20 -17.52 -20.37
CA ALA A 593 -14.12 -17.68 -21.48
C ALA A 593 -13.79 -18.97 -22.27
N THR A 594 -14.83 -19.61 -22.79
CA THR A 594 -14.72 -20.76 -23.72
C THR A 594 -14.77 -20.30 -25.17
N LEU A 595 -14.41 -21.16 -26.13
CA LEU A 595 -14.60 -20.88 -27.56
C LEU A 595 -16.07 -20.62 -27.92
N GLU A 596 -17.01 -21.28 -27.24
CA GLU A 596 -18.45 -21.01 -27.37
C GLU A 596 -18.84 -19.61 -26.83
N THR A 597 -18.14 -19.13 -25.80
CA THR A 597 -18.31 -17.76 -25.27
C THR A 597 -17.84 -16.75 -26.31
N MET A 598 -16.69 -17.00 -26.95
CA MET A 598 -16.15 -16.14 -28.01
C MET A 598 -17.05 -16.16 -29.26
N ASP A 599 -17.56 -17.32 -29.67
CA ASP A 599 -18.52 -17.44 -30.77
C ASP A 599 -19.81 -16.64 -30.50
N LYS A 600 -20.34 -16.70 -29.27
CA LYS A 600 -21.52 -15.90 -28.84
C LYS A 600 -21.23 -14.40 -28.78
N LEU A 601 -20.02 -14.00 -28.39
CA LEU A 601 -19.53 -12.62 -28.47
C LEU A 601 -19.48 -12.12 -29.93
N PHE A 602 -18.88 -12.89 -30.84
CA PHE A 602 -18.79 -12.52 -32.26
C PHE A 602 -20.16 -12.52 -32.97
N LYS A 603 -21.08 -13.42 -32.58
CA LYS A 603 -22.47 -13.46 -33.08
C LYS A 603 -23.40 -12.43 -32.43
N LEU A 604 -22.89 -11.58 -31.53
CA LEU A 604 -23.64 -10.53 -30.84
C LEU A 604 -24.88 -11.05 -30.10
N ALA A 605 -24.77 -12.21 -29.44
CA ALA A 605 -25.85 -12.77 -28.63
C ALA A 605 -26.24 -11.86 -27.45
N GLU A 606 -27.43 -12.10 -26.87
CA GLU A 606 -27.91 -11.45 -25.65
C GLU A 606 -27.13 -11.91 -24.40
N ILE A 607 -25.93 -11.37 -24.25
CA ILE A 607 -25.00 -11.67 -23.13
C ILE A 607 -24.75 -10.48 -22.21
N ASN A 608 -25.29 -9.30 -22.53
CA ASN A 608 -25.30 -8.15 -21.61
C ASN A 608 -26.48 -8.30 -20.64
N SER A 609 -26.26 -8.96 -19.51
CA SER A 609 -27.28 -9.17 -18.47
C SER A 609 -27.73 -7.88 -17.77
N THR A 610 -26.94 -6.79 -17.84
CA THR A 610 -27.29 -5.49 -17.25
C THR A 610 -28.31 -4.71 -18.08
N GLU A 611 -28.33 -4.91 -19.40
CA GLU A 611 -29.20 -4.17 -20.34
C GLU A 611 -30.09 -5.11 -21.20
N ASN A 612 -30.07 -6.42 -20.90
CA ASN A 612 -30.80 -7.51 -21.58
C ASN A 612 -30.83 -7.40 -23.12
N ARG A 613 -29.65 -7.31 -23.74
CA ARG A 613 -29.51 -7.05 -25.20
C ARG A 613 -28.15 -7.48 -25.77
N PRO A 614 -27.97 -7.48 -27.11
CA PRO A 614 -26.68 -7.64 -27.78
C PRO A 614 -25.56 -6.67 -27.35
N VAL A 615 -24.32 -7.16 -27.32
CA VAL A 615 -23.11 -6.36 -27.02
C VAL A 615 -22.61 -5.62 -28.28
N LEU A 616 -23.31 -4.54 -28.65
CA LEU A 616 -23.11 -3.78 -29.91
C LEU A 616 -21.80 -2.96 -30.02
N HIS A 617 -20.73 -3.30 -29.31
CA HIS A 617 -19.47 -2.52 -29.32
C HIS A 617 -18.78 -2.48 -30.68
N VAL A 618 -18.95 -3.51 -31.52
CA VAL A 618 -18.40 -3.54 -32.89
C VAL A 618 -19.05 -2.49 -33.81
N SER A 619 -20.31 -2.11 -33.55
CA SER A 619 -21.09 -1.21 -34.42
C SER A 619 -20.48 0.20 -34.54
N LEU A 620 -19.69 0.62 -33.54
CA LEU A 620 -18.98 1.91 -33.52
C LEU A 620 -17.78 1.96 -34.48
N ARG A 621 -17.33 0.80 -34.97
CA ARG A 621 -16.20 0.63 -35.89
C ARG A 621 -16.64 0.05 -37.24
N ALA A 622 -17.95 -0.14 -37.42
CA ALA A 622 -18.51 -0.72 -38.63
C ALA A 622 -18.57 0.31 -39.77
N PRO A 623 -18.22 -0.06 -41.02
CA PRO A 623 -18.42 0.78 -42.21
C PRO A 623 -19.86 1.32 -42.34
N ARG A 624 -20.05 2.45 -43.05
CA ARG A 624 -21.37 3.11 -43.21
C ARG A 624 -22.43 2.22 -43.85
N ASP A 625 -21.99 1.29 -44.69
CA ASP A 625 -22.76 0.31 -45.46
C ASP A 625 -22.96 -1.04 -44.73
N ALA A 626 -22.37 -1.20 -43.54
CA ALA A 626 -22.50 -2.43 -42.77
C ALA A 626 -23.92 -2.67 -42.25
N ILE A 627 -24.26 -3.95 -42.04
CA ILE A 627 -25.55 -4.39 -41.51
C ILE A 627 -25.32 -5.12 -40.20
N ILE A 628 -25.71 -4.49 -39.08
CA ILE A 628 -25.68 -5.10 -37.75
C ILE A 628 -27.08 -4.95 -37.16
N ASN A 629 -27.81 -6.06 -37.08
CA ASN A 629 -29.20 -6.07 -36.63
C ASN A 629 -29.28 -6.27 -35.11
N CYS A 630 -30.02 -5.39 -34.45
CA CYS A 630 -30.51 -5.57 -33.08
C CYS A 630 -32.04 -5.51 -33.16
N ASP A 631 -32.75 -6.48 -32.57
CA ASP A 631 -34.23 -6.49 -32.50
C ASP A 631 -34.92 -6.35 -33.88
N GLY A 632 -34.30 -6.94 -34.92
CA GLY A 632 -34.78 -6.87 -36.31
C GLY A 632 -34.43 -5.58 -37.07
N LYS A 633 -33.73 -4.63 -36.45
CA LYS A 633 -33.35 -3.33 -37.04
C LYS A 633 -31.84 -3.17 -37.21
N ASN A 634 -31.37 -2.74 -38.38
CA ASN A 634 -29.97 -2.36 -38.57
C ASN A 634 -29.63 -1.10 -37.74
N VAL A 635 -28.67 -1.19 -36.83
CA VAL A 635 -28.25 -0.08 -35.96
C VAL A 635 -27.18 0.82 -36.57
N VAL A 636 -26.48 0.35 -37.62
CA VAL A 636 -25.34 1.07 -38.22
C VAL A 636 -25.71 2.47 -38.74
N PRO A 637 -26.86 2.70 -39.43
CA PRO A 637 -27.26 4.04 -39.84
C PRO A 637 -27.52 4.99 -38.65
N ASP A 638 -28.00 4.48 -37.52
CA ASP A 638 -28.22 5.27 -36.31
C ASP A 638 -26.91 5.61 -35.59
N VAL A 639 -25.92 4.70 -35.61
CA VAL A 639 -24.56 4.97 -35.13
C VAL A 639 -23.94 6.08 -35.99
N TRP A 640 -23.94 5.95 -37.32
CA TRP A 640 -23.34 6.96 -38.19
C TRP A 640 -24.06 8.31 -38.13
N ARG A 641 -25.39 8.34 -38.01
CA ARG A 641 -26.18 9.56 -37.74
C ARG A 641 -25.78 10.28 -36.43
N VAL A 642 -25.14 9.57 -35.49
CA VAL A 642 -24.55 10.15 -34.27
C VAL A 642 -23.09 10.56 -34.51
N LEU A 643 -22.28 9.73 -35.18
CA LEU A 643 -20.90 10.06 -35.56
C LEU A 643 -20.81 11.33 -36.43
N ASP A 644 -21.74 11.52 -37.37
CA ASP A 644 -21.80 12.69 -38.25
C ASP A 644 -22.05 13.99 -37.46
N LYS A 645 -22.94 13.96 -36.46
CA LYS A 645 -23.19 15.11 -35.56
C LYS A 645 -21.99 15.43 -34.68
N ILE A 646 -21.24 14.41 -34.28
CA ILE A 646 -20.03 14.56 -33.49
C ILE A 646 -18.91 15.18 -34.32
N GLN A 647 -18.76 14.72 -35.57
CA GLN A 647 -17.84 15.31 -36.54
C GLN A 647 -18.19 16.78 -36.78
N GLU A 648 -19.45 17.10 -37.13
CA GLU A 648 -19.90 18.48 -37.37
C GLU A 648 -19.65 19.39 -36.15
N PHE A 649 -20.02 18.95 -34.94
CA PHE A 649 -19.80 19.72 -33.72
C PHE A 649 -18.31 19.98 -33.45
N SER A 650 -17.48 18.93 -33.52
CA SER A 650 -16.04 19.04 -33.26
C SER A 650 -15.30 19.83 -34.34
N GLU A 651 -15.69 19.75 -35.61
CA GLU A 651 -15.18 20.62 -36.69
C GLU A 651 -15.54 22.08 -36.47
N ARG A 652 -16.77 22.36 -36.02
CA ARG A 652 -17.21 23.74 -35.72
C ARG A 652 -16.51 24.33 -34.50
N VAL A 653 -16.26 23.53 -33.45
CA VAL A 653 -15.42 23.93 -32.31
C VAL A 653 -13.96 24.15 -32.73
N ARG A 654 -13.34 23.21 -33.47
CA ARG A 654 -11.95 23.34 -33.94
C ARG A 654 -11.73 24.58 -34.80
N SER A 655 -12.63 24.84 -35.75
CA SER A 655 -12.58 26.03 -36.63
C SER A 655 -12.89 27.35 -35.92
N GLY A 656 -13.35 27.32 -34.66
CA GLY A 656 -13.81 28.52 -33.93
C GLY A 656 -15.14 29.10 -34.44
N SER A 657 -15.81 28.43 -35.38
CA SER A 657 -17.15 28.80 -35.85
C SER A 657 -18.25 28.44 -34.86
N TRP A 658 -17.96 27.56 -33.90
CA TRP A 658 -18.74 27.41 -32.67
C TRP A 658 -18.19 28.36 -31.59
N VAL A 659 -18.95 29.41 -31.30
CA VAL A 659 -18.61 30.45 -30.32
C VAL A 659 -19.35 30.26 -29.00
N GLY A 660 -18.77 30.79 -27.92
CA GLY A 660 -19.43 30.92 -26.62
C GLY A 660 -20.51 32.00 -26.60
N ALA A 661 -21.18 32.15 -25.46
CA ALA A 661 -22.32 33.06 -25.30
C ALA A 661 -22.02 34.55 -25.60
N THR A 662 -20.74 34.96 -25.53
CA THR A 662 -20.28 36.33 -25.84
C THR A 662 -19.72 36.49 -27.26
N GLY A 663 -19.89 35.49 -28.13
CA GLY A 663 -19.39 35.50 -29.50
C GLY A 663 -17.88 35.21 -29.64
N LYS A 664 -17.18 34.93 -28.54
CA LYS A 664 -15.76 34.54 -28.53
C LYS A 664 -15.61 33.06 -28.90
N ALA A 665 -14.57 32.72 -29.66
CA ALA A 665 -14.26 31.34 -30.00
C ALA A 665 -13.87 30.54 -28.75
N LEU A 666 -14.38 29.32 -28.63
CA LEU A 666 -14.08 28.42 -27.52
C LEU A 666 -12.64 27.87 -27.66
N LYS A 667 -11.90 27.88 -26.54
CA LYS A 667 -10.46 27.56 -26.49
C LYS A 667 -10.11 26.62 -25.35
N ASP A 668 -10.75 26.81 -24.21
CA ASP A 668 -10.52 26.03 -23.00
C ASP A 668 -11.59 24.96 -22.90
N VAL A 669 -11.21 23.69 -22.74
CA VAL A 669 -12.15 22.57 -22.68
C VAL A 669 -11.93 21.81 -21.38
N ILE A 670 -13.02 21.54 -20.64
CA ILE A 670 -13.00 20.64 -19.47
C ILE A 670 -13.81 19.39 -19.80
N SER A 671 -13.16 18.23 -19.78
CA SER A 671 -13.80 16.92 -19.90
C SER A 671 -14.12 16.35 -18.52
N ILE A 672 -15.40 16.30 -18.14
CA ILE A 672 -15.87 15.63 -16.93
C ILE A 672 -16.17 14.16 -17.23
N GLY A 673 -15.69 13.24 -16.40
CA GLY A 673 -16.12 11.83 -16.44
C GLY A 673 -15.48 11.02 -15.32
N ILE A 674 -15.92 9.78 -15.09
CA ILE A 674 -15.32 8.89 -14.09
C ILE A 674 -15.06 7.48 -14.64
N GLY A 675 -14.06 6.79 -14.08
CA GLY A 675 -13.59 5.49 -14.56
C GLY A 675 -13.13 5.56 -16.02
N GLY A 676 -13.54 4.59 -16.85
CA GLY A 676 -13.24 4.58 -18.29
C GLY A 676 -13.74 5.81 -19.07
N SER A 677 -14.69 6.57 -18.52
CA SER A 677 -15.18 7.83 -19.08
C SER A 677 -14.16 8.98 -18.97
N PHE A 678 -13.19 8.85 -18.07
CA PHE A 678 -12.07 9.77 -17.88
C PHE A 678 -10.76 9.16 -18.39
N LEU A 679 -10.45 7.92 -17.97
CA LEU A 679 -9.20 7.24 -18.30
C LEU A 679 -9.03 7.03 -19.81
N GLY A 680 -10.09 6.72 -20.55
CA GLY A 680 -10.04 6.54 -22.01
C GLY A 680 -9.68 7.84 -22.75
N PRO A 681 -10.47 8.92 -22.58
CA PRO A 681 -10.14 10.23 -23.13
C PRO A 681 -8.78 10.79 -22.69
N LEU A 682 -8.40 10.62 -21.41
CA LEU A 682 -7.09 11.05 -20.90
C LEU A 682 -5.95 10.24 -21.54
N PHE A 683 -6.08 8.93 -21.69
CA PHE A 683 -5.08 8.07 -22.35
C PHE A 683 -4.87 8.48 -23.81
N VAL A 684 -5.95 8.69 -24.57
CA VAL A 684 -5.89 9.18 -25.96
C VAL A 684 -5.27 10.57 -26.01
N HIS A 685 -5.56 11.44 -25.03
CA HIS A 685 -4.94 12.75 -24.96
C HIS A 685 -3.43 12.67 -24.75
N THR A 686 -2.97 11.97 -23.71
CA THR A 686 -1.56 11.80 -23.36
C THR A 686 -0.75 11.12 -24.46
N THR A 687 -1.30 10.10 -25.13
CA THR A 687 -0.61 9.41 -26.25
C THR A 687 -0.45 10.26 -27.51
N LEU A 688 -1.23 11.34 -27.64
CA LEU A 688 -1.16 12.31 -28.74
C LEU A 688 -0.66 13.70 -28.29
N GLN A 689 -0.14 13.83 -27.06
CA GLN A 689 0.57 15.05 -26.64
C GLN A 689 1.90 15.17 -27.39
N THR A 690 2.25 16.38 -27.82
CA THR A 690 3.54 16.67 -28.46
C THR A 690 4.66 16.78 -27.42
N GLU A 691 5.91 16.55 -27.84
CA GLU A 691 7.10 16.65 -26.95
C GLU A 691 7.14 17.93 -26.12
N GLN A 692 6.68 19.05 -26.68
CA GLN A 692 6.72 20.35 -26.04
C GLN A 692 5.89 20.41 -24.75
N ASN A 693 4.86 19.56 -24.63
CA ASN A 693 4.09 19.37 -23.39
C ASN A 693 4.68 18.24 -22.52
N LEU A 694 5.13 17.13 -23.13
CA LEU A 694 5.67 15.96 -22.41
C LEU A 694 6.97 16.25 -21.65
N ARG A 695 7.81 17.18 -22.14
CA ARG A 695 9.05 17.61 -21.46
C ARG A 695 8.81 18.23 -20.08
N GLN A 696 7.60 18.76 -19.83
CA GLN A 696 7.23 19.33 -18.53
C GLN A 696 6.82 18.25 -17.51
N VAL A 697 6.71 16.98 -17.91
CA VAL A 697 6.16 15.89 -17.09
C VAL A 697 7.13 14.69 -16.93
N PHE A 698 7.85 14.28 -17.99
CA PHE A 698 8.48 12.95 -18.02
C PHE A 698 10.01 12.88 -18.25
N MET A 699 10.71 14.01 -18.41
CA MET A 699 12.20 14.08 -18.51
C MET A 699 12.89 13.12 -19.51
N VAL A 700 12.19 12.63 -20.53
CA VAL A 700 12.77 11.79 -21.59
C VAL A 700 13.63 12.60 -22.55
N ASN A 701 14.88 12.16 -22.77
CA ASN A 701 15.90 12.88 -23.54
C ASN A 701 15.99 12.45 -25.02
N SER A 702 15.19 11.49 -25.47
CA SER A 702 15.29 10.94 -26.84
C SER A 702 13.98 10.34 -27.34
N TRP A 703 13.04 11.20 -27.73
CA TRP A 703 12.05 10.89 -28.77
C TRP A 703 12.17 11.96 -29.87
N GLN A 704 11.33 11.91 -30.91
CA GLN A 704 11.43 12.81 -32.07
C GLN A 704 10.10 13.57 -32.24
N PRO A 705 10.10 14.91 -32.41
CA PRO A 705 8.87 15.71 -32.35
C PRO A 705 7.79 15.31 -33.35
N SER A 706 6.55 15.22 -32.87
CA SER A 706 5.33 15.03 -33.66
C SER A 706 4.92 16.29 -34.44
N ASP A 707 4.14 16.08 -35.51
CA ASP A 707 4.15 16.88 -36.74
C ASP A 707 3.51 18.30 -36.66
N PRO A 708 4.26 19.43 -36.77
CA PRO A 708 3.92 20.77 -36.26
C PRO A 708 2.58 21.50 -36.51
N GLU A 709 1.70 21.20 -37.48
CA GLU A 709 0.30 21.70 -37.41
C GLU A 709 -0.35 21.15 -36.13
N ALA A 710 0.19 20.07 -35.55
CA ALA A 710 -0.02 19.67 -34.18
C ALA A 710 -0.06 20.87 -33.22
N ILE A 711 1.05 21.60 -33.21
CA ILE A 711 1.38 22.65 -32.25
C ILE A 711 0.71 23.97 -32.66
N GLU A 712 0.47 24.17 -33.96
CA GLU A 712 -0.26 25.33 -34.49
C GLU A 712 -1.78 25.22 -34.25
N CYS A 713 -2.40 24.09 -34.62
CA CYS A 713 -3.82 23.81 -34.35
C CYS A 713 -4.10 23.67 -32.84
N ALA A 714 -3.13 23.21 -32.05
CA ALA A 714 -3.20 23.25 -30.59
C ALA A 714 -3.06 24.67 -30.00
N ARG A 715 -2.47 25.63 -30.71
CA ARG A 715 -1.96 26.87 -30.08
C ARG A 715 -3.06 27.69 -29.43
N GLY A 716 -2.88 27.98 -28.14
CA GLY A 716 -3.83 28.75 -27.36
C GLY A 716 -5.17 28.05 -27.12
N ARG A 717 -5.24 26.73 -27.30
CA ARG A 717 -6.33 25.86 -26.82
C ARG A 717 -5.82 25.03 -25.65
N GLN A 718 -6.71 24.70 -24.71
CA GLN A 718 -6.39 23.92 -23.50
C GLN A 718 -7.41 22.81 -23.32
N LEU A 719 -6.97 21.63 -22.90
CA LEU A 719 -7.84 20.52 -22.51
C LEU A 719 -7.50 20.08 -21.10
N ARG A 720 -8.50 20.07 -20.23
CA ARG A 720 -8.43 19.72 -18.81
C ARG A 720 -9.39 18.56 -18.52
N PHE A 721 -9.09 17.76 -17.50
CA PHE A 721 -9.87 16.56 -17.18
C PHE A 721 -10.24 16.56 -15.70
N LEU A 722 -11.52 16.43 -15.42
CA LEU A 722 -12.08 16.47 -14.07
C LEU A 722 -12.83 15.16 -13.78
N ALA A 723 -12.36 14.41 -12.80
CA ALA A 723 -12.96 13.12 -12.42
C ALA A 723 -13.25 12.97 -10.94
N ASN A 724 -12.45 13.58 -10.07
CA ASN A 724 -12.64 13.48 -8.63
C ASN A 724 -13.75 14.43 -8.17
N VAL A 725 -14.45 14.08 -7.09
CA VAL A 725 -15.39 14.99 -6.40
C VAL A 725 -14.64 15.76 -5.31
N ASP A 726 -13.50 16.31 -5.70
CA ASP A 726 -12.62 17.07 -4.82
C ASP A 726 -12.72 18.55 -5.21
N PRO A 727 -13.21 19.43 -4.32
CA PRO A 727 -13.25 20.87 -4.56
C PRO A 727 -11.90 21.47 -4.95
N VAL A 728 -10.77 20.87 -4.53
CA VAL A 728 -9.42 21.27 -4.91
C VAL A 728 -9.10 20.84 -6.36
N ASP A 729 -9.51 19.65 -6.79
CA ASP A 729 -9.40 19.22 -8.19
C ASP A 729 -10.28 20.08 -9.11
N VAL A 730 -11.51 20.39 -8.69
CA VAL A 730 -12.38 21.36 -9.38
C VAL A 730 -11.71 22.73 -9.45
N ALA A 731 -11.22 23.27 -8.32
CA ALA A 731 -10.56 24.57 -8.24
C ALA A 731 -9.32 24.64 -9.15
N ARG A 732 -8.48 23.61 -9.17
CA ARG A 732 -7.33 23.49 -10.09
C ARG A 732 -7.80 23.50 -11.55
N ASN A 733 -8.82 22.71 -11.88
CA ASN A 733 -9.35 22.60 -13.22
C ASN A 733 -10.02 23.90 -13.72
N ILE A 734 -10.59 24.75 -12.86
CA ILE A 734 -11.13 26.08 -13.26
C ILE A 734 -10.13 27.24 -13.16
N THR A 735 -9.04 27.10 -12.40
CA THR A 735 -8.11 28.21 -12.16
C THR A 735 -7.49 28.71 -13.46
N GLY A 736 -7.64 30.02 -13.71
CA GLY A 736 -7.16 30.70 -14.91
C GLY A 736 -8.04 30.53 -16.17
N LEU A 737 -9.19 29.87 -16.08
CA LEU A 737 -10.13 29.81 -17.20
C LEU A 737 -10.98 31.07 -17.31
N ASN A 738 -11.34 31.46 -18.53
CA ASN A 738 -12.36 32.48 -18.78
C ASN A 738 -13.68 31.78 -19.20
N PRO A 739 -14.79 31.95 -18.46
CA PRO A 739 -16.11 31.41 -18.83
C PRO A 739 -16.60 31.81 -20.24
N GLU A 740 -16.10 32.91 -20.80
CA GLU A 740 -16.41 33.33 -22.18
C GLU A 740 -15.76 32.45 -23.26
N THR A 741 -14.66 31.75 -22.96
CA THR A 741 -13.91 30.89 -23.89
C THR A 741 -13.90 29.42 -23.47
N ALA A 742 -14.56 29.08 -22.36
CA ALA A 742 -14.60 27.73 -21.80
C ALA A 742 -15.76 26.87 -22.33
N LEU A 743 -15.49 25.59 -22.55
CA LEU A 743 -16.43 24.56 -22.95
C LEU A 743 -16.37 23.38 -21.98
N VAL A 744 -17.49 23.08 -21.31
CA VAL A 744 -17.61 21.91 -20.43
C VAL A 744 -18.25 20.75 -21.20
N VAL A 745 -17.56 19.62 -21.28
CA VAL A 745 -17.99 18.38 -21.94
C VAL A 745 -18.21 17.32 -20.87
N VAL A 746 -19.41 16.72 -20.82
CA VAL A 746 -19.77 15.73 -19.80
C VAL A 746 -19.86 14.32 -20.41
N VAL A 747 -19.00 13.42 -19.95
CA VAL A 747 -18.81 12.05 -20.45
C VAL A 747 -19.37 11.07 -19.42
N SER A 748 -20.56 10.52 -19.64
CA SER A 748 -21.21 9.58 -18.72
C SER A 748 -21.89 8.43 -19.46
N LYS A 749 -21.86 7.22 -18.88
CA LYS A 749 -22.58 6.05 -19.44
C LYS A 749 -24.08 6.25 -19.43
N THR A 750 -24.59 6.62 -18.27
CA THR A 750 -26.00 6.63 -17.88
C THR A 750 -26.51 8.02 -17.50
N PHE A 751 -25.60 8.98 -17.26
CA PHE A 751 -25.88 10.26 -16.57
C PHE A 751 -26.48 10.09 -15.16
N THR A 752 -26.34 8.90 -14.55
CA THR A 752 -26.78 8.62 -13.16
C THR A 752 -25.64 8.63 -12.13
N MET A 753 -24.37 8.61 -12.57
CA MET A 753 -23.21 8.65 -11.67
C MET A 753 -23.14 10.01 -10.96
N ALA A 754 -23.24 9.99 -9.64
CA ALA A 754 -23.43 11.17 -8.81
C ALA A 754 -22.23 12.14 -8.92
N GLU A 755 -21.03 11.60 -9.03
CA GLU A 755 -19.75 12.28 -9.14
C GLU A 755 -19.68 13.14 -10.40
N THR A 756 -19.99 12.51 -11.55
CA THR A 756 -20.01 13.19 -12.85
C THR A 756 -21.09 14.29 -12.89
N MET A 757 -22.25 14.03 -12.26
CA MET A 757 -23.36 14.98 -12.22
C MET A 757 -23.20 16.09 -11.18
N LEU A 758 -22.39 15.89 -10.14
CA LEU A 758 -22.03 16.91 -9.15
C LEU A 758 -20.98 17.85 -9.74
N ASN A 759 -19.90 17.33 -10.30
CA ASN A 759 -18.91 18.14 -11.02
C ASN A 759 -19.55 18.96 -12.17
N ALA A 760 -20.53 18.40 -12.87
CA ALA A 760 -21.29 19.12 -13.91
C ALA A 760 -22.23 20.22 -13.39
N ARG A 761 -22.54 20.24 -12.08
CA ARG A 761 -23.25 21.35 -11.41
C ARG A 761 -22.27 22.39 -10.91
N THR A 762 -21.19 21.97 -10.26
CA THR A 762 -20.13 22.85 -9.72
C THR A 762 -19.37 23.60 -10.82
N LEU A 763 -19.29 23.09 -12.05
CA LEU A 763 -18.75 23.81 -13.22
C LEU A 763 -19.78 24.68 -13.98
N ARG A 764 -21.01 24.78 -13.49
CA ARG A 764 -22.10 25.59 -14.04
C ARG A 764 -22.50 26.72 -13.09
N GLU A 765 -22.17 26.58 -11.82
CA GLU A 765 -22.29 27.58 -10.75
C GLU A 765 -21.08 28.53 -10.72
#